data_AF-A0A9P1IEC9-F1
#
_entry.id   AF-A0A9P1IEC9-F1
#
_cell.length_a   1.000
_cell.length_b   1.000
_cell.length_c   1.000
_cell.angle_alpha   90.00
_cell.angle_beta   90.00
_cell.angle_gamma   90.00
#
_symmetry.space_group_name_H-M   'P 1'
#
loop_
_entity.id
_entity.type
_entity.pdbx_description
1 polymer ?
#
loop_
_entity_poly.entity_id
_entity_poly.type
_entity_poly.pdbx_seq_one_letter_code
_entity_poly.pdbx_strand_id
1 'polypeptide(L)'
;MYSPTNNAKQTEVDKFYKMASKAYNSVADNWVRIVCGDFNGVIGKTSTQEHPTVGRYGLKTITRNDNGESLIDFANSKRLAILNTHFKKKRSAYWTWRGPNEKSRSMIDYFMIKESRRFMIRDINTFNSNYNLSDHRLLRLTINVAHRDISRKLRRPRERMDRVVKLDKLEYLRSLDSNLDSTCANYSNLIKTMKECAKHTSIPTPKESRISQETRELLEKRFRILASNQATALEKREICKITRESYQKDLENWRCRKIEEAVAKRTSVKKMKKRIEEKSELFQRLTLQDGSRTSNRSKIREAVKNHFKKQFERTGPKTTKIQSTTRNPLPISNSEVMRAISSLKVNTARGLDGIGADMIKYGGELVAKCLTNSFNKIIDDDEIPDDWNNIRLKLIEKKPNPEHLKDVRPISILSIPGKIFTKVMTSRLMGKSEQTLDESQHGFRPRRSCSDNLQSISILWERSHEYKLPLILTFIDFKAAFDSVDWNSVQESVIETGFWPQYLECIKGANEVGIGELTVLGEKMKIAMERGVRQGDSSSPALFSIALDHLLRQADPIPEDDLDGNYGCKIHGQYISRLLFADDLVLIDTSSKDAQKRAENIAKKCEEAGLLFNTSKSKVLRNEAADKRFIVVRGERLEDVDQIKYLGRIFMKDGSLDSEIANRKRSAWAAYHGIAEALSGIGMTRKNQLLKQSVVAAAIYGAETWNTKVKDVEIIQRTINHIWVQAGAGNPPDMTNLIMKTKIRWAGHVARMSPTRYCKIITLSDFPDKYPRRKGRPKKRWVDDIKEAAKVHNHNQNLLGLGGDRRRRIGIISSKIPWSRMAQDRSQWSCLVHSYDQ
;
A
#
# COMPACT_ATOMS: atom_id res chain seq x y z
N MET A 1 -8.21 -16.96 -33.13
CA MET A 1 -9.51 -16.46 -32.61
C MET A 1 -10.01 -15.38 -33.55
N TYR A 2 -11.33 -15.22 -33.66
CA TYR A 2 -11.96 -14.20 -34.50
C TYR A 2 -13.00 -13.46 -33.66
N SER A 3 -12.74 -12.19 -33.32
CA SER A 3 -13.60 -11.36 -32.47
C SER A 3 -14.71 -10.70 -33.29
N PRO A 4 -15.89 -10.41 -32.71
CA PRO A 4 -16.90 -9.59 -33.34
C PRO A 4 -16.35 -8.22 -33.78
N THR A 5 -16.94 -7.65 -34.84
CA THR A 5 -16.55 -6.33 -35.37
C THR A 5 -16.94 -5.22 -34.39
N ASN A 6 -16.44 -4.00 -34.60
CA ASN A 6 -16.69 -2.87 -33.69
C ASN A 6 -18.16 -2.38 -33.73
N ASN A 7 -18.98 -2.86 -34.66
CA ASN A 7 -20.41 -2.58 -34.75
C ASN A 7 -21.29 -3.61 -34.03
N ALA A 8 -20.67 -4.67 -33.47
CA ALA A 8 -21.38 -5.71 -32.74
C ALA A 8 -21.93 -5.19 -31.40
N LYS A 9 -23.02 -5.79 -30.92
CA LYS A 9 -23.56 -5.47 -29.58
C LYS A 9 -22.55 -5.90 -28.51
N GLN A 10 -22.44 -5.12 -27.43
CA GLN A 10 -21.51 -5.42 -26.32
C GLN A 10 -21.69 -6.85 -25.76
N THR A 11 -22.92 -7.35 -25.74
CA THR A 11 -23.24 -8.72 -25.30
C THR A 11 -22.56 -9.81 -26.13
N GLU A 12 -22.32 -9.57 -27.42
CA GLU A 12 -21.63 -10.49 -28.32
C GLU A 12 -20.11 -10.47 -28.08
N VAL A 13 -19.55 -9.28 -27.86
CA VAL A 13 -18.14 -9.07 -27.48
C VAL A 13 -17.85 -9.77 -26.15
N ASP A 14 -18.74 -9.61 -25.17
CA ASP A 14 -18.63 -10.26 -23.85
C ASP A 14 -18.69 -11.79 -23.97
N LYS A 15 -19.60 -12.31 -24.81
CA LYS A 15 -19.72 -13.75 -25.10
C LYS A 15 -18.44 -14.29 -25.74
N PHE A 16 -17.86 -13.57 -26.70
CA PHE A 16 -16.59 -13.93 -27.32
C PHE A 16 -15.46 -14.04 -26.29
N TYR A 17 -15.25 -13.01 -25.46
CA TYR A 17 -14.17 -13.04 -24.46
C TYR A 17 -14.40 -14.06 -23.34
N LYS A 18 -15.66 -14.40 -23.03
CA LYS A 18 -16.01 -15.52 -22.15
C LYS A 18 -15.60 -16.86 -22.77
N MET A 19 -15.86 -17.08 -24.05
CA MET A 19 -15.43 -18.28 -24.78
C MET A 19 -13.91 -18.36 -24.91
N ALA A 20 -13.25 -17.26 -25.28
CA ALA A 20 -11.79 -17.14 -25.35
C ALA A 20 -11.14 -17.48 -24.00
N SER A 21 -11.74 -17.02 -22.90
CA SER A 21 -11.27 -17.33 -21.54
C SER A 21 -11.44 -18.80 -21.19
N LYS A 22 -12.56 -19.42 -21.59
CA LYS A 22 -12.81 -20.85 -21.39
C LYS A 22 -11.78 -21.69 -22.16
N ALA A 23 -11.52 -21.35 -23.43
CA ALA A 23 -10.53 -22.03 -24.27
C ALA A 23 -9.09 -21.85 -23.74
N TYR A 24 -8.74 -20.66 -23.27
CA TYR A 24 -7.42 -20.44 -22.66
C TYR A 24 -7.23 -21.26 -21.38
N ASN A 25 -8.29 -21.39 -20.58
CA ASN A 25 -8.26 -22.09 -19.30
C ASN A 25 -8.34 -23.64 -19.44
N SER A 26 -8.80 -24.18 -20.58
CA SER A 26 -8.89 -25.64 -20.79
C SER A 26 -7.53 -26.31 -20.99
N VAL A 27 -6.53 -25.56 -21.44
CA VAL A 27 -5.16 -26.06 -21.60
C VAL A 27 -4.46 -26.09 -20.24
N ALA A 28 -3.68 -27.12 -19.89
CA ALA A 28 -2.98 -27.19 -18.60
C ALA A 28 -1.81 -26.18 -18.45
N ASP A 29 -1.53 -25.73 -17.23
CA ASP A 29 -0.60 -24.60 -16.92
C ASP A 29 0.89 -24.91 -17.18
N ASN A 30 1.23 -26.18 -17.36
CA ASN A 30 2.58 -26.64 -17.72
C ASN A 30 2.93 -26.32 -19.18
N TRP A 31 1.95 -26.22 -20.08
CA TRP A 31 2.17 -25.91 -21.50
C TRP A 31 2.45 -24.42 -21.73
N VAL A 32 3.20 -24.11 -22.79
CA VAL A 32 3.31 -22.73 -23.30
C VAL A 32 2.03 -22.42 -24.06
N ARG A 33 1.25 -21.44 -23.59
CA ARG A 33 0.03 -21.00 -24.27
C ARG A 33 0.31 -19.74 -25.06
N ILE A 34 0.06 -19.80 -26.37
CA ILE A 34 0.11 -18.65 -27.26
C ILE A 34 -1.31 -18.42 -27.76
N VAL A 35 -1.81 -17.22 -27.54
CA VAL A 35 -3.08 -16.78 -28.05
C VAL A 35 -2.83 -15.99 -29.32
N CYS A 36 -3.50 -16.36 -30.41
CA CYS A 36 -3.39 -15.65 -31.68
C CYS A 36 -4.74 -15.50 -32.37
N GLY A 37 -4.88 -14.45 -33.17
CA GLY A 37 -6.05 -14.24 -33.99
C GLY A 37 -6.30 -12.79 -34.35
N ASP A 38 -7.41 -12.60 -35.06
CA ASP A 38 -8.02 -11.32 -35.36
C ASP A 38 -8.97 -10.95 -34.22
N PHE A 39 -8.69 -9.82 -33.58
CA PHE A 39 -9.47 -9.32 -32.45
C PHE A 39 -10.33 -8.12 -32.81
N ASN A 40 -10.32 -7.64 -34.06
CA ASN A 40 -11.07 -6.45 -34.50
C ASN A 40 -10.88 -5.23 -33.56
N GLY A 41 -9.75 -5.20 -32.85
CA GLY A 41 -9.45 -4.28 -31.75
C GLY A 41 -8.18 -3.50 -32.04
N VAL A 42 -8.29 -2.18 -32.08
CA VAL A 42 -7.19 -1.27 -32.38
C VAL A 42 -6.63 -0.75 -31.06
N ILE A 43 -5.39 -1.12 -30.71
CA ILE A 43 -4.73 -0.65 -29.47
C ILE A 43 -4.19 0.78 -29.63
N GLY A 44 -3.73 1.13 -30.83
CA GLY A 44 -3.27 2.47 -31.18
C GLY A 44 -2.00 2.91 -30.44
N LYS A 45 -1.97 4.18 -30.03
CA LYS A 45 -0.89 4.78 -29.22
C LYS A 45 -0.76 4.07 -27.88
N THR A 46 0.45 3.61 -27.58
CA THR A 46 0.77 2.86 -26.35
C THR A 46 1.45 3.74 -25.31
N SER A 47 1.12 3.55 -24.04
CA SER A 47 1.76 4.24 -22.90
C SER A 47 2.74 3.34 -22.16
N THR A 48 3.80 3.91 -21.59
CA THR A 48 4.73 3.18 -20.69
C THR A 48 4.03 2.62 -19.45
N GLN A 49 2.86 3.16 -19.09
CA GLN A 49 2.06 2.68 -17.96
C GLN A 49 1.33 1.36 -18.21
N GLU A 50 1.13 0.99 -19.48
CA GLU A 50 0.39 -0.21 -19.89
C GLU A 50 1.30 -1.44 -19.99
N HIS A 51 2.61 -1.24 -19.82
CA HIS A 51 3.59 -2.31 -19.71
C HIS A 51 3.41 -3.08 -18.39
N PRO A 52 3.52 -4.43 -18.38
CA PRO A 52 3.98 -5.32 -19.45
C PRO A 52 2.90 -5.92 -20.34
N THR A 53 1.62 -5.61 -20.13
CA THR A 53 0.53 -6.15 -20.97
C THR A 53 0.59 -5.57 -22.38
N VAL A 54 0.77 -4.25 -22.50
CA VAL A 54 0.97 -3.54 -23.75
C VAL A 54 2.39 -3.01 -23.78
N GLY A 55 3.13 -3.32 -24.83
CA GLY A 55 4.49 -2.86 -25.03
C GLY A 55 4.54 -1.39 -25.46
N ARG A 56 5.77 -0.87 -25.61
CA ARG A 56 6.04 0.55 -25.84
C ARG A 56 5.87 1.00 -27.30
N TYR A 57 5.55 0.09 -28.21
CA TYR A 57 5.65 0.28 -29.66
C TYR A 57 4.32 0.00 -30.37
N GLY A 58 3.30 0.83 -30.16
CA GLY A 58 2.09 0.85 -31.00
C GLY A 58 2.09 1.90 -32.12
N LEU A 59 1.01 1.92 -32.89
CA LEU A 59 0.75 2.90 -33.95
C LEU A 59 0.39 4.26 -33.34
N LYS A 60 1.38 5.16 -33.24
CA LYS A 60 1.23 6.47 -32.57
C LYS A 60 0.15 7.39 -33.17
N THR A 61 -0.22 7.18 -34.44
CA THR A 61 -1.17 8.02 -35.19
C THR A 61 -2.62 7.56 -35.08
N ILE A 62 -2.89 6.42 -34.44
CA ILE A 62 -4.23 5.82 -34.36
C ILE A 62 -4.67 5.77 -32.89
N THR A 63 -5.91 6.18 -32.62
CA THR A 63 -6.55 6.10 -31.30
C THR A 63 -7.14 4.72 -31.06
N ARG A 64 -7.23 4.34 -29.78
CA ARG A 64 -7.79 3.06 -29.36
C ARG A 64 -9.31 3.03 -29.54
N ASN A 65 -9.86 1.90 -29.96
CA ASN A 65 -11.31 1.65 -30.01
C ASN A 65 -11.78 0.74 -28.84
N ASP A 66 -13.09 0.61 -28.63
CA ASP A 66 -13.67 -0.18 -27.53
C ASP A 66 -13.27 -1.67 -27.59
N ASN A 67 -13.19 -2.25 -28.78
CA ASN A 67 -12.68 -3.62 -28.96
C ASN A 67 -11.20 -3.76 -28.57
N GLY A 68 -10.38 -2.72 -28.83
CA GLY A 68 -8.99 -2.65 -28.39
C GLY A 68 -8.87 -2.57 -26.87
N GLU A 69 -9.78 -1.85 -26.21
CA GLU A 69 -9.85 -1.81 -24.74
C GLU A 69 -10.27 -3.17 -24.16
N SER A 70 -11.25 -3.84 -24.79
CA SER A 70 -11.70 -5.19 -24.42
C SER A 70 -10.60 -6.24 -24.59
N LEU A 71 -9.78 -6.12 -25.65
CA LEU A 71 -8.60 -6.97 -25.87
C LEU A 71 -7.55 -6.77 -24.77
N ILE A 72 -7.29 -5.53 -24.38
CA ILE A 72 -6.36 -5.21 -23.31
C ILE A 72 -6.88 -5.73 -21.97
N ASP A 73 -8.18 -5.61 -21.70
CA ASP A 73 -8.80 -6.17 -20.50
C ASP A 73 -8.71 -7.71 -20.49
N PHE A 74 -8.93 -8.37 -21.62
CA PHE A 74 -8.71 -9.82 -21.75
C PHE A 74 -7.25 -10.20 -21.50
N ALA A 75 -6.30 -9.48 -22.11
CA ALA A 75 -4.87 -9.70 -21.92
C ALA A 75 -4.47 -9.51 -20.45
N ASN A 76 -4.92 -8.43 -19.82
CA ASN A 76 -4.76 -8.17 -18.39
C ASN A 76 -5.37 -9.31 -17.55
N SER A 77 -6.55 -9.81 -17.91
CA SER A 77 -7.25 -10.89 -17.18
C SER A 77 -6.49 -12.22 -17.19
N LYS A 78 -5.62 -12.45 -18.17
CA LYS A 78 -4.81 -13.68 -18.29
C LYS A 78 -3.31 -13.45 -18.10
N ARG A 79 -2.92 -12.23 -17.72
CA ARG A 79 -1.52 -11.75 -17.63
C ARG A 79 -0.74 -12.03 -18.91
N LEU A 80 -1.31 -11.63 -20.03
CA LEU A 80 -0.75 -11.81 -21.36
C LEU A 80 -0.08 -10.52 -21.82
N ALA A 81 1.13 -10.64 -22.36
CA ALA A 81 1.78 -9.58 -23.10
C ALA A 81 1.30 -9.60 -24.55
N ILE A 82 0.78 -8.48 -25.06
CA ILE A 82 0.34 -8.28 -26.44
C ILE A 82 1.57 -8.02 -27.31
N LEU A 83 2.16 -9.11 -27.78
CA LEU A 83 3.51 -9.16 -28.30
C LEU A 83 3.78 -8.17 -29.43
N ASN A 84 2.79 -7.90 -30.29
CA ASN A 84 2.89 -6.97 -31.41
C ASN A 84 3.33 -5.56 -31.00
N THR A 85 3.04 -5.16 -29.76
CA THR A 85 3.32 -3.83 -29.23
C THR A 85 4.68 -3.74 -28.52
N HIS A 86 5.42 -4.83 -28.37
CA HIS A 86 6.68 -4.84 -27.62
C HIS A 86 7.96 -4.82 -28.46
N PHE A 87 7.84 -4.91 -29.78
CA PHE A 87 8.99 -4.86 -30.68
C PHE A 87 8.91 -3.59 -31.54
N LYS A 88 10.04 -2.89 -31.67
CA LYS A 88 10.14 -1.71 -32.54
C LYS A 88 10.19 -2.16 -34.00
N LYS A 89 9.30 -1.64 -34.84
CA LYS A 89 9.22 -1.97 -36.27
C LYS A 89 9.34 -0.73 -37.15
N LYS A 90 9.55 -0.93 -38.45
CA LYS A 90 9.39 0.14 -39.46
C LYS A 90 7.90 0.52 -39.57
N ARG A 91 7.59 1.78 -39.89
CA ARG A 91 6.20 2.30 -39.94
C ARG A 91 5.28 1.46 -40.84
N SER A 92 5.80 1.00 -41.97
CA SER A 92 5.10 0.15 -42.94
C SER A 92 4.74 -1.24 -42.40
N ALA A 93 5.39 -1.73 -41.34
CA ALA A 93 5.23 -3.08 -40.80
C ALA A 93 4.29 -3.17 -39.57
N TYR A 94 3.63 -2.08 -39.20
CA TYR A 94 2.75 -2.06 -38.03
C TYR A 94 1.31 -2.49 -38.30
N TRP A 95 0.80 -2.28 -39.50
CA TRP A 95 -0.57 -2.64 -39.83
C TRP A 95 -0.66 -4.10 -40.30
N THR A 96 -1.76 -4.75 -39.94
CA THR A 96 -2.03 -6.15 -40.30
C THR A 96 -3.26 -6.27 -41.20
N TRP A 97 -4.10 -5.23 -41.26
CA TRP A 97 -5.31 -5.19 -42.08
C TRP A 97 -5.45 -3.87 -42.85
N ARG A 98 -5.99 -3.94 -44.07
CA ARG A 98 -6.30 -2.82 -44.97
C ARG A 98 -7.80 -2.77 -45.24
N GLY A 99 -8.42 -1.62 -45.01
CA GLY A 99 -9.85 -1.48 -45.23
C GLY A 99 -10.27 -1.41 -46.69
N PRO A 100 -11.58 -1.58 -46.98
CA PRO A 100 -12.12 -1.65 -48.34
C PRO A 100 -11.81 -0.42 -49.20
N ASN A 101 -11.67 0.75 -48.56
CA ASN A 101 -11.41 2.03 -49.23
C ASN A 101 -9.92 2.22 -49.59
N GLU A 102 -9.08 1.19 -49.39
CA GLU A 102 -7.63 1.11 -49.57
C GLU A 102 -6.75 2.13 -48.82
N LYS A 103 -7.35 3.16 -48.23
CA LYS A 103 -6.70 4.25 -47.49
C LYS A 103 -6.58 3.98 -45.99
N SER A 104 -7.47 3.19 -45.40
CA SER A 104 -7.46 2.87 -43.97
C SER A 104 -6.61 1.62 -43.68
N ARG A 105 -5.70 1.71 -42.71
CA ARG A 105 -4.82 0.61 -42.31
C ARG A 105 -4.79 0.51 -40.80
N SER A 106 -5.06 -0.69 -40.27
CA SER A 106 -5.15 -0.94 -38.82
C SER A 106 -4.34 -2.17 -38.42
N MET A 107 -3.99 -2.25 -37.13
CA MET A 107 -3.46 -3.45 -36.51
C MET A 107 -4.60 -4.08 -35.70
N ILE A 108 -5.06 -5.25 -36.14
CA ILE A 108 -6.16 -5.99 -35.50
C ILE A 108 -5.79 -7.45 -35.20
N ASP A 109 -4.70 -7.94 -35.78
CA ASP A 109 -4.17 -9.28 -35.57
C ASP A 109 -3.06 -9.27 -34.51
N TYR A 110 -3.22 -10.09 -33.47
CA TYR A 110 -2.31 -10.10 -32.33
C TYR A 110 -1.84 -11.49 -31.95
N PHE A 111 -0.56 -11.59 -31.58
CA PHE A 111 -0.05 -12.66 -30.74
C PHE A 111 0.06 -12.22 -29.29
N MET A 112 -0.31 -13.11 -28.38
CA MET A 112 -0.29 -12.90 -26.93
C MET A 112 0.31 -14.12 -26.24
N ILE A 113 1.15 -13.89 -25.23
CA ILE A 113 1.74 -14.96 -24.40
C ILE A 113 1.75 -14.51 -22.95
N LYS A 114 1.74 -15.46 -22.01
CA LYS A 114 1.90 -15.17 -20.57
C LYS A 114 3.14 -14.30 -20.34
N GLU A 115 2.99 -13.16 -19.68
CA GLU A 115 4.05 -12.17 -19.46
C GLU A 115 5.34 -12.80 -18.92
N SER A 116 5.20 -13.72 -17.96
CA SER A 116 6.32 -14.44 -17.36
C SER A 116 7.14 -15.27 -18.37
N ARG A 117 6.57 -15.61 -19.52
CA ARG A 117 7.19 -16.40 -20.60
C ARG A 117 7.56 -15.52 -21.81
N ARG A 118 7.41 -14.19 -21.73
CA ARG A 118 7.74 -13.28 -22.85
C ARG A 118 9.21 -13.35 -23.26
N PHE A 119 10.12 -13.70 -22.35
CA PHE A 119 11.54 -13.89 -22.66
C PHE A 119 11.80 -14.97 -23.74
N MET A 120 10.83 -15.86 -23.99
CA MET A 120 10.90 -16.87 -25.06
C MET A 120 10.72 -16.26 -26.46
N ILE A 121 10.16 -15.05 -26.57
CA ILE A 121 9.84 -14.46 -27.87
C ILE A 121 11.02 -13.61 -28.34
N ARG A 122 11.59 -13.96 -29.49
CA ARG A 122 12.69 -13.23 -30.11
C ARG A 122 12.18 -12.01 -30.88
N ASP A 123 11.13 -12.20 -31.68
CA ASP A 123 10.62 -11.17 -32.57
C ASP A 123 9.18 -11.43 -33.06
N ILE A 124 8.49 -10.37 -33.49
CA ILE A 124 7.25 -10.43 -34.28
C ILE A 124 7.36 -9.47 -35.46
N ASN A 125 7.20 -9.99 -36.69
CA ASN A 125 7.20 -9.17 -37.90
C ASN A 125 5.97 -9.42 -38.77
N THR A 126 5.58 -8.41 -39.54
CA THR A 126 4.62 -8.54 -40.64
C THR A 126 5.41 -8.66 -41.95
N PHE A 127 5.00 -9.57 -42.83
CA PHE A 127 5.62 -9.72 -44.14
C PHE A 127 5.14 -8.63 -45.09
N ASN A 128 6.07 -8.03 -45.83
CA ASN A 128 5.83 -6.92 -46.76
C ASN A 128 5.68 -7.41 -48.22
N SER A 129 5.53 -8.71 -48.43
CA SER A 129 5.45 -9.30 -49.77
C SER A 129 4.10 -9.03 -50.43
N ASN A 130 4.13 -8.78 -51.75
CA ASN A 130 2.98 -8.55 -52.62
C ASN A 130 2.10 -9.82 -52.78
N TYR A 131 1.58 -10.37 -51.69
CA TYR A 131 0.44 -11.28 -51.77
C TYR A 131 -0.81 -10.42 -51.99
N ASN A 132 -1.04 -10.00 -53.24
CA ASN A 132 -2.18 -9.17 -53.66
C ASN A 132 -3.56 -9.88 -53.56
N LEU A 133 -3.69 -10.86 -52.67
CA LEU A 133 -4.84 -11.76 -52.58
C LEU A 133 -5.62 -11.64 -51.26
N SER A 134 -5.19 -10.80 -50.30
CA SER A 134 -5.89 -10.59 -49.03
C SER A 134 -5.78 -9.14 -48.54
N ASP A 135 -6.81 -8.71 -47.82
CA ASP A 135 -6.84 -7.48 -47.02
C ASP A 135 -6.05 -7.60 -45.70
N HIS A 136 -5.65 -8.81 -45.31
CA HIS A 136 -4.75 -9.08 -44.19
C HIS A 136 -3.30 -9.35 -44.61
N ARG A 137 -2.36 -9.06 -43.71
CA ARG A 137 -0.93 -9.34 -43.85
C ARG A 137 -0.48 -10.45 -42.92
N LEU A 138 0.37 -11.32 -43.45
CA LEU A 138 0.96 -12.42 -42.69
C LEU A 138 1.80 -11.89 -41.52
N LEU A 139 1.48 -12.37 -40.31
CA LEU A 139 2.17 -12.05 -39.07
C LEU A 139 2.99 -13.26 -38.62
N ARG A 140 4.31 -13.10 -38.46
CA ARG A 140 5.24 -14.15 -38.03
C ARG A 140 5.71 -13.91 -36.60
N LEU A 141 5.64 -14.96 -35.78
CA LEU A 141 6.17 -15.02 -34.42
C LEU A 141 7.44 -15.90 -34.39
N THR A 142 8.53 -15.39 -33.83
CA THR A 142 9.78 -16.16 -33.65
C THR A 142 10.00 -16.50 -32.18
N ILE A 143 10.13 -17.79 -31.86
CA ILE A 143 10.20 -18.32 -30.48
C ILE A 143 11.54 -19.03 -30.27
N ASN A 144 12.14 -18.83 -29.09
CA ASN A 144 13.30 -19.57 -28.61
C ASN A 144 12.85 -20.63 -27.58
N VAL A 145 13.17 -21.90 -27.83
CA VAL A 145 12.81 -23.04 -26.98
C VAL A 145 14.10 -23.61 -26.36
N ALA A 146 14.49 -23.11 -25.19
CA ALA A 146 15.57 -23.71 -24.43
C ALA A 146 15.05 -24.86 -23.55
N HIS A 147 15.62 -26.04 -23.68
CA HIS A 147 15.40 -27.18 -22.79
C HIS A 147 15.92 -26.83 -21.38
N ARG A 148 15.11 -27.03 -20.33
CA ARG A 148 15.54 -26.84 -18.94
C ARG A 148 15.50 -28.18 -18.22
N ASP A 149 16.65 -28.75 -17.93
CA ASP A 149 16.77 -29.85 -16.98
C ASP A 149 16.52 -29.31 -15.56
N ILE A 150 15.39 -29.72 -14.98
CA ILE A 150 15.03 -29.37 -13.60
C ILE A 150 15.58 -30.45 -12.67
N SER A 151 16.87 -30.36 -12.32
CA SER A 151 17.40 -31.12 -11.19
C SER A 151 16.84 -30.54 -9.88
N ARG A 152 15.90 -31.25 -9.24
CA ARG A 152 15.46 -30.97 -7.87
C ARG A 152 16.25 -31.88 -6.92
N LYS A 153 17.30 -31.34 -6.29
CA LYS A 153 17.86 -32.00 -5.10
C LYS A 153 16.85 -31.93 -3.95
N LEU A 154 16.64 -33.07 -3.30
CA LEU A 154 15.78 -33.23 -2.11
C LEU A 154 16.31 -32.36 -0.97
N ARG A 155 15.39 -31.58 -0.39
CA ARG A 155 15.66 -30.64 0.71
C ARG A 155 15.64 -31.42 2.03
N ARG A 156 16.70 -31.30 2.85
CA ARG A 156 16.70 -31.85 4.21
C ARG A 156 15.61 -31.19 5.08
N PRO A 157 15.00 -31.92 6.03
CA PRO A 157 14.07 -31.34 6.99
C PRO A 157 14.78 -30.27 7.80
N ARG A 158 14.07 -29.17 8.09
CA ARG A 158 14.55 -28.14 8.99
C ARG A 158 14.02 -28.39 10.38
N GLU A 159 14.86 -28.24 11.38
CA GLU A 159 14.40 -27.83 12.70
C GLU A 159 13.71 -26.48 12.58
N ARG A 160 12.43 -26.44 12.97
CA ARG A 160 11.61 -25.24 12.90
C ARG A 160 11.59 -24.60 14.28
N MET A 161 12.15 -23.39 14.37
CA MET A 161 11.99 -22.51 15.53
C MET A 161 10.52 -22.15 15.77
N ASP A 162 10.18 -22.11 17.06
CA ASP A 162 8.97 -21.61 17.73
C ASP A 162 7.65 -22.30 17.33
N ARG A 163 7.30 -23.36 18.06
CA ARG A 163 5.91 -23.83 18.16
C ARG A 163 5.07 -22.68 18.73
N VAL A 164 4.08 -22.19 17.99
CA VAL A 164 3.10 -21.23 18.53
C VAL A 164 2.12 -22.04 19.39
N VAL A 165 2.45 -22.18 20.67
CA VAL A 165 1.60 -22.87 21.64
C VAL A 165 0.48 -21.93 22.09
N LYS A 166 -0.75 -22.45 22.20
CA LYS A 166 -1.91 -21.67 22.66
C LYS A 166 -2.03 -21.88 24.17
N LEU A 167 -2.20 -20.80 24.92
CA LEU A 167 -2.36 -20.86 26.37
C LEU A 167 -3.82 -21.12 26.75
N ASP A 168 -4.05 -21.99 27.73
CA ASP A 168 -5.32 -22.00 28.46
C ASP A 168 -5.42 -20.72 29.29
N LYS A 169 -6.41 -19.88 29.00
CA LYS A 169 -6.53 -18.58 29.66
C LYS A 169 -6.82 -18.72 31.16
N LEU A 170 -7.70 -19.65 31.55
CA LEU A 170 -8.17 -19.76 32.94
C LEU A 170 -7.11 -20.43 33.80
N GLU A 171 -6.51 -21.51 33.31
CA GLU A 171 -5.45 -22.22 34.03
C GLU A 171 -4.21 -21.34 34.18
N TYR A 172 -3.83 -20.60 33.12
CA TYR A 172 -2.73 -19.65 33.17
C TYR A 172 -2.96 -18.53 34.19
N LEU A 173 -4.19 -17.99 34.25
CA LEU A 173 -4.54 -16.97 35.23
C LEU A 173 -4.45 -17.50 36.68
N ARG A 174 -4.97 -18.70 36.94
CA ARG A 174 -4.88 -19.33 38.27
C ARG A 174 -3.42 -19.61 38.66
N SER A 175 -2.63 -20.13 37.73
CA SER A 175 -1.21 -20.38 37.95
C SER A 175 -0.46 -19.08 38.23
N LEU A 176 -0.75 -17.98 37.52
CA LEU A 176 -0.17 -16.68 37.83
C LEU A 176 -0.57 -16.21 39.23
N ASP A 177 -1.87 -16.24 39.58
CA ASP A 177 -2.37 -15.78 40.87
C ASP A 177 -1.70 -16.48 42.06
N SER A 178 -1.37 -17.77 41.93
CA SER A 178 -0.66 -18.52 42.97
C SER A 178 0.86 -18.32 43.02
N ASN A 179 1.49 -17.88 41.92
CA ASN A 179 2.96 -17.83 41.81
C ASN A 179 3.53 -16.41 41.65
N LEU A 180 2.70 -15.41 41.37
CA LEU A 180 3.13 -14.01 41.33
C LEU A 180 3.34 -13.50 42.75
N ASP A 181 4.49 -12.90 43.00
CA ASP A 181 4.74 -12.13 44.21
C ASP A 181 3.77 -10.93 44.28
N SER A 182 3.11 -10.76 45.43
CA SER A 182 2.18 -9.66 45.71
C SER A 182 2.83 -8.28 45.60
N THR A 183 4.14 -8.18 45.80
CA THR A 183 4.89 -6.92 45.67
C THR A 183 5.12 -6.51 44.22
N CYS A 184 5.15 -7.48 43.29
CA CYS A 184 5.50 -7.28 41.89
C CYS A 184 6.79 -6.46 41.63
N ALA A 185 7.71 -6.40 42.58
CA ALA A 185 8.76 -5.38 42.60
C ALA A 185 9.89 -5.61 41.56
N ASN A 186 9.97 -6.80 40.96
CA ASN A 186 11.07 -7.19 40.09
C ASN A 186 10.59 -7.65 38.70
N TYR A 187 10.96 -6.89 37.67
CA TYR A 187 10.65 -7.19 36.27
C TYR A 187 11.18 -8.57 35.84
N SER A 188 12.42 -8.93 36.21
CA SER A 188 13.01 -10.20 35.77
C SER A 188 12.27 -11.40 36.37
N ASN A 189 11.83 -11.29 37.63
CA ASN A 189 11.01 -12.29 38.28
C ASN A 189 9.65 -12.44 37.58
N LEU A 190 8.97 -11.33 37.29
CA LEU A 190 7.70 -11.34 36.54
C LEU A 190 7.83 -12.08 35.21
N ILE A 191 8.86 -11.78 34.42
CA ILE A 191 9.10 -12.43 33.12
C ILE A 191 9.39 -13.93 33.29
N LYS A 192 10.14 -14.32 34.32
CA LYS A 192 10.44 -15.73 34.63
C LYS A 192 9.17 -16.49 35.01
N THR A 193 8.39 -15.99 35.97
CA THR A 193 7.13 -16.61 36.42
C THR A 193 6.15 -16.75 35.27
N MET A 194 5.97 -15.71 34.44
CA MET A 194 5.10 -15.79 33.27
C MET A 194 5.51 -16.89 32.29
N LYS A 195 6.83 -17.06 32.06
CA LYS A 195 7.35 -18.13 31.18
C LYS A 195 7.09 -19.52 31.76
N GLU A 196 7.28 -19.69 33.06
CA GLU A 196 7.05 -20.96 33.76
C GLU A 196 5.57 -21.33 33.73
N CYS A 197 4.68 -20.44 34.19
CA CYS A 197 3.22 -20.63 34.12
C CYS A 197 2.78 -20.94 32.68
N ALA A 198 3.33 -20.24 31.70
CA ALA A 198 3.00 -20.47 30.29
C ALA A 198 3.45 -21.83 29.77
N LYS A 199 4.56 -22.39 30.26
CA LYS A 199 5.02 -23.74 29.88
C LYS A 199 4.08 -24.81 30.40
N HIS A 200 3.56 -24.66 31.61
CA HIS A 200 2.65 -25.64 32.23
C HIS A 200 1.23 -25.59 31.65
N THR A 201 0.76 -24.41 31.26
CA THR A 201 -0.61 -24.18 30.76
C THR A 201 -0.70 -24.14 29.23
N SER A 202 0.36 -24.62 28.58
CA SER A 202 0.54 -24.63 27.15
C SER A 202 -0.23 -25.78 26.50
N ILE A 203 -1.29 -25.46 25.77
CA ILE A 203 -2.07 -26.43 25.00
C ILE A 203 -1.36 -26.68 23.67
N PRO A 204 -0.98 -27.94 23.34
CA PRO A 204 -0.47 -28.29 22.04
C PRO A 204 -1.49 -27.89 20.96
N THR A 205 -1.13 -26.92 20.14
CA THR A 205 -1.94 -26.61 18.95
C THR A 205 -1.63 -27.65 17.89
N PRO A 206 -2.65 -28.40 17.40
CA PRO A 206 -2.47 -29.24 16.24
C PRO A 206 -1.97 -28.35 15.11
N LYS A 207 -0.78 -28.65 14.59
CA LYS A 207 -0.26 -27.93 13.44
C LYS A 207 -1.18 -28.28 12.27
N GLU A 208 -1.97 -27.31 11.84
CA GLU A 208 -2.77 -27.44 10.63
C GLU A 208 -1.84 -27.87 9.49
N SER A 209 -2.01 -29.11 9.04
CA SER A 209 -1.23 -29.68 7.96
C SER A 209 -1.87 -29.29 6.64
N ARG A 210 -1.03 -28.86 5.69
CA ARG A 210 -1.45 -28.60 4.30
C ARG A 210 -1.82 -29.89 3.57
N ILE A 211 -1.26 -31.00 4.01
CA ILE A 211 -1.50 -32.34 3.47
C ILE A 211 -2.21 -33.19 4.51
N SER A 212 -3.23 -33.92 4.09
CA SER A 212 -3.92 -34.92 4.90
C SER A 212 -2.97 -36.03 5.32
N GLN A 213 -3.40 -36.79 6.33
CA GLN A 213 -2.69 -37.98 6.76
C GLN A 213 -2.65 -39.04 5.64
N GLU A 214 -3.76 -39.20 4.92
CA GLU A 214 -3.87 -40.06 3.73
C GLU A 214 -2.82 -39.72 2.65
N THR A 215 -2.65 -38.44 2.29
CA THR A 215 -1.61 -38.03 1.33
C THR A 215 -0.20 -38.30 1.84
N ARG A 216 0.05 -38.19 3.15
CA ARG A 216 1.36 -38.54 3.71
C ARG A 216 1.66 -40.01 3.58
N GLU A 217 0.69 -40.86 3.88
CA GLU A 217 0.81 -42.32 3.73
C GLU A 217 1.03 -42.70 2.27
N LEU A 218 0.34 -42.05 1.32
CA LEU A 218 0.58 -42.21 -0.11
C LEU A 218 1.99 -41.77 -0.53
N LEU A 219 2.50 -40.65 0.01
CA LEU A 219 3.87 -40.19 -0.24
C LEU A 219 4.92 -41.18 0.28
N GLU A 220 4.71 -41.78 1.45
CA GLU A 220 5.58 -42.82 2.00
C GLU A 220 5.51 -44.11 1.18
N LYS A 221 4.29 -44.55 0.81
CA LYS A 221 4.08 -45.73 -0.05
C LYS A 221 4.74 -45.53 -1.41
N ARG A 222 4.62 -44.34 -2.00
CA ARG A 222 5.32 -43.95 -3.23
C ARG A 222 6.83 -44.02 -3.07
N PHE A 223 7.38 -43.55 -1.95
CA PHE A 223 8.82 -43.64 -1.70
C PHE A 223 9.30 -45.10 -1.66
N ARG A 224 8.59 -45.98 -0.94
CA ARG A 224 8.92 -47.41 -0.85
C ARG A 224 8.86 -48.11 -2.22
N ILE A 225 7.80 -47.86 -3.00
CA ILE A 225 7.61 -48.46 -4.33
C ILE A 225 8.67 -47.96 -5.33
N LEU A 226 9.04 -46.68 -5.28
CA LEU A 226 10.09 -46.14 -6.16
C LEU A 226 11.49 -46.61 -5.78
N ALA A 227 11.75 -46.89 -4.50
CA ALA A 227 13.00 -47.43 -4.01
C ALA A 227 13.13 -48.95 -4.22
N SER A 228 12.01 -49.66 -4.48
CA SER A 228 12.02 -51.09 -4.74
C SER A 228 12.45 -51.42 -6.18
N ASN A 229 13.38 -52.37 -6.29
CA ASN A 229 13.82 -52.94 -7.57
C ASN A 229 12.82 -53.95 -8.15
N GLN A 230 11.85 -54.44 -7.36
CA GLN A 230 10.85 -55.43 -7.77
C GLN A 230 9.54 -54.81 -8.29
N ALA A 231 9.31 -53.51 -8.10
CA ALA A 231 8.07 -52.86 -8.50
C ALA A 231 8.02 -52.60 -10.02
N THR A 232 6.90 -52.98 -10.64
CA THR A 232 6.64 -52.84 -12.08
C THR A 232 6.50 -51.38 -12.50
N ALA A 233 6.70 -51.11 -13.79
CA ALA A 233 6.52 -49.77 -14.35
C ALA A 233 5.07 -49.25 -14.20
N LEU A 234 4.08 -50.14 -14.22
CA LEU A 234 2.67 -49.82 -14.07
C LEU A 234 2.35 -49.36 -12.65
N GLU A 235 2.81 -50.11 -11.64
CA GLU A 235 2.65 -49.75 -10.21
C GLU A 235 3.31 -48.42 -9.87
N LYS A 236 4.52 -48.18 -10.40
CA LYS A 236 5.24 -46.90 -10.23
C LYS A 236 4.46 -45.73 -10.84
N ARG A 237 3.82 -45.93 -12.00
CA ARG A 237 3.00 -44.90 -12.66
C ARG A 237 1.70 -44.63 -11.91
N GLU A 238 1.04 -45.68 -11.44
CA GLU A 238 -0.24 -45.61 -10.73
C GLU A 238 -0.10 -44.94 -9.37
N ILE A 239 0.90 -45.32 -8.56
CA ILE A 239 1.13 -44.66 -7.26
C ILE A 239 1.50 -43.18 -7.45
N CYS A 240 2.25 -42.84 -8.51
CA CYS A 240 2.55 -41.44 -8.82
C CYS A 240 1.30 -40.64 -9.22
N LYS A 241 0.37 -41.25 -9.96
CA LYS A 241 -0.91 -40.63 -10.33
C LYS A 241 -1.78 -40.38 -9.10
N ILE A 242 -2.04 -41.42 -8.29
CA ILE A 242 -2.89 -41.33 -7.09
C ILE A 242 -2.31 -40.34 -6.08
N THR A 243 -1.00 -40.40 -5.82
CA THR A 243 -0.32 -39.46 -4.91
C THR A 243 -0.45 -38.02 -5.42
N ARG A 244 -0.33 -37.80 -6.73
CA ARG A 244 -0.46 -36.46 -7.33
C ARG A 244 -1.90 -35.93 -7.21
N GLU A 245 -2.90 -36.76 -7.48
CA GLU A 245 -4.31 -36.41 -7.38
C GLU A 245 -4.70 -36.07 -5.93
N SER A 246 -4.34 -36.93 -4.97
CA SER A 246 -4.61 -36.72 -3.54
C SER A 246 -3.91 -35.46 -3.01
N TYR A 247 -2.62 -35.28 -3.36
CA TYR A 247 -1.89 -34.06 -3.03
C TYR A 247 -2.54 -32.80 -3.61
N GLN A 248 -2.97 -32.83 -4.88
CA GLN A 248 -3.62 -31.69 -5.53
C GLN A 248 -4.94 -31.33 -4.84
N LYS A 249 -5.74 -32.35 -4.46
CA LYS A 249 -7.00 -32.18 -3.71
C LYS A 249 -6.76 -31.53 -2.33
N ASP A 250 -5.73 -31.98 -1.62
CA ASP A 250 -5.34 -31.39 -0.34
C ASP A 250 -4.92 -29.92 -0.47
N LEU A 251 -4.18 -29.58 -1.53
CA LEU A 251 -3.82 -28.20 -1.81
C LEU A 251 -5.04 -27.32 -2.07
N GLU A 252 -6.02 -27.82 -2.81
CA GLU A 252 -7.27 -27.13 -3.09
C GLU A 252 -8.09 -26.92 -1.81
N ASN A 253 -8.27 -27.97 -1.01
CA ASN A 253 -8.94 -27.89 0.29
C ASN A 253 -8.25 -26.90 1.24
N TRP A 254 -6.92 -26.95 1.32
CA TRP A 254 -6.13 -26.01 2.13
C TRP A 254 -6.36 -24.57 1.70
N ARG A 255 -6.37 -24.31 0.38
CA ARG A 255 -6.64 -22.99 -0.18
C ARG A 255 -8.03 -22.52 0.21
N CYS A 256 -9.07 -23.31 -0.10
CA CYS A 256 -10.46 -23.01 0.22
C CYS A 256 -10.63 -22.60 1.68
N ARG A 257 -10.13 -23.42 2.61
CA ARG A 257 -10.19 -23.13 4.05
C ARG A 257 -9.50 -21.82 4.43
N LYS A 258 -8.30 -21.55 3.89
CA LYS A 258 -7.57 -20.31 4.20
C LYS A 258 -8.24 -19.06 3.63
N ILE A 259 -8.99 -19.20 2.54
CA ILE A 259 -9.80 -18.13 1.96
C ILE A 259 -11.04 -17.91 2.81
N GLU A 260 -11.74 -18.96 3.23
CA GLU A 260 -12.89 -18.87 4.13
C GLU A 260 -12.53 -18.13 5.43
N GLU A 261 -11.40 -18.50 6.05
CA GLU A 261 -10.88 -17.77 7.20
C GLU A 261 -10.57 -16.31 6.88
N ALA A 262 -10.02 -16.03 5.69
CA ALA A 262 -9.66 -14.68 5.30
C ALA A 262 -10.90 -13.79 5.09
N VAL A 263 -11.96 -14.34 4.50
CA VAL A 263 -13.26 -13.69 4.29
C VAL A 263 -13.93 -13.43 5.64
N ALA A 264 -14.02 -14.46 6.50
CA ALA A 264 -14.64 -14.34 7.82
C ALA A 264 -13.93 -13.28 8.69
N LYS A 265 -12.59 -13.25 8.65
CA LYS A 265 -11.77 -12.30 9.42
C LYS A 265 -11.54 -10.96 8.69
N ARG A 266 -12.14 -10.75 7.50
CA ARG A 266 -11.95 -9.57 6.63
C ARG A 266 -10.47 -9.19 6.44
N THR A 267 -9.61 -10.19 6.26
CA THR A 267 -8.16 -9.98 6.14
C THR A 267 -7.73 -9.57 4.74
N SER A 268 -6.68 -8.75 4.62
CA SER A 268 -6.15 -8.30 3.33
C SER A 268 -5.74 -9.47 2.42
N VAL A 269 -5.98 -9.35 1.11
CA VAL A 269 -5.54 -10.30 0.07
C VAL A 269 -4.05 -10.63 0.16
N LYS A 270 -3.21 -9.64 0.43
CA LYS A 270 -1.75 -9.83 0.58
C LYS A 270 -1.41 -10.82 1.70
N LYS A 271 -2.12 -10.74 2.84
CA LYS A 271 -1.95 -11.64 3.99
C LYS A 271 -2.48 -13.04 3.69
N MET A 272 -3.61 -13.14 3.00
CA MET A 272 -4.18 -14.41 2.54
C MET A 272 -3.22 -15.13 1.57
N LYS A 273 -2.76 -14.43 0.54
CA LYS A 273 -1.80 -14.95 -0.46
C LYS A 273 -0.52 -15.47 0.19
N LYS A 274 0.03 -14.72 1.16
CA LYS A 274 1.21 -15.15 1.95
C LYS A 274 0.99 -16.45 2.74
N ARG A 275 -0.26 -16.76 3.12
CA ARG A 275 -0.61 -18.02 3.82
C ARG A 275 -0.83 -19.19 2.85
N ILE A 276 -1.18 -18.89 1.60
CA ILE A 276 -1.41 -19.87 0.54
C ILE A 276 -0.10 -20.28 -0.14
N GLU A 277 0.79 -19.33 -0.42
CA GLU A 277 2.05 -19.55 -1.13
C GLU A 277 3.15 -20.11 -0.20
N GLU A 278 3.75 -21.25 -0.56
CA GLU A 278 5.05 -21.66 -0.01
C GLU A 278 6.13 -20.73 -0.56
N LYS A 279 6.50 -19.69 0.20
CA LYS A 279 7.64 -18.87 -0.21
C LYS A 279 8.95 -19.64 -0.06
N SER A 280 9.78 -19.57 -1.10
CA SER A 280 11.20 -19.87 -1.02
C SER A 280 11.88 -18.96 0.01
N GLU A 281 13.06 -19.36 0.46
CA GLU A 281 13.88 -18.46 1.27
C GLU A 281 14.19 -17.17 0.52
N LEU A 282 14.32 -16.07 1.27
CA LEU A 282 14.86 -14.84 0.74
C LEU A 282 16.26 -15.09 0.17
N PHE A 283 16.56 -14.43 -0.95
CA PHE A 283 17.85 -14.49 -1.64
C PHE A 283 18.25 -15.88 -2.15
N GLN A 284 17.42 -16.50 -3.00
CA GLN A 284 17.92 -17.59 -3.86
C GLN A 284 19.05 -17.14 -4.77
N ARG A 285 19.02 -15.86 -5.16
CA ARG A 285 20.04 -15.17 -5.94
C ARG A 285 20.10 -13.71 -5.47
N LEU A 286 21.29 -13.16 -5.32
CA LEU A 286 21.53 -11.78 -4.92
C LEU A 286 22.42 -11.09 -5.96
N THR A 287 22.08 -9.85 -6.31
CA THR A 287 22.97 -8.96 -7.06
C THR A 287 23.80 -8.15 -6.06
N LEU A 288 25.12 -8.30 -6.13
CA LEU A 288 26.10 -7.63 -5.29
C LEU A 288 26.27 -6.15 -5.72
N GLN A 289 27.05 -5.38 -4.95
CA GLN A 289 27.23 -3.94 -5.21
C GLN A 289 27.98 -3.65 -6.51
N ASP A 290 28.88 -4.55 -6.92
CA ASP A 290 29.62 -4.53 -8.19
C ASP A 290 28.75 -4.90 -9.42
N GLY A 291 27.47 -5.21 -9.22
CA GLY A 291 26.54 -5.64 -10.27
C GLY A 291 26.62 -7.14 -10.59
N SER A 292 27.57 -7.88 -10.02
CA SER A 292 27.67 -9.33 -10.19
C SER A 292 26.54 -10.06 -9.47
N ARG A 293 26.17 -11.25 -9.96
CA ARG A 293 25.10 -12.07 -9.37
C ARG A 293 25.67 -13.30 -8.71
N THR A 294 25.28 -13.55 -7.47
CA THR A 294 25.69 -14.73 -6.71
C THR A 294 24.49 -15.54 -6.22
N SER A 295 24.64 -16.86 -6.24
CA SER A 295 23.76 -17.83 -5.58
C SER A 295 24.47 -18.54 -4.41
N ASN A 296 25.74 -18.19 -4.14
CA ASN A 296 26.51 -18.78 -3.06
C ASN A 296 25.99 -18.27 -1.71
N ARG A 297 25.51 -19.19 -0.87
CA ARG A 297 24.88 -18.87 0.42
C ARG A 297 25.81 -18.10 1.37
N SER A 298 27.10 -18.39 1.38
CA SER A 298 28.09 -17.70 2.22
C SER A 298 28.28 -16.25 1.79
N LYS A 299 28.56 -16.03 0.49
CA LYS A 299 28.69 -14.68 -0.09
C LYS A 299 27.42 -13.83 0.11
N ILE A 300 26.24 -14.46 0.01
CA ILE A 300 24.97 -13.78 0.29
C ILE A 300 24.88 -13.34 1.75
N ARG A 301 25.23 -14.21 2.70
CA ARG A 301 25.19 -13.88 4.14
C ARG A 301 26.14 -12.74 4.48
N GLU A 302 27.35 -12.77 3.95
CA GLU A 302 28.35 -11.72 4.15
C GLU A 302 27.87 -10.37 3.58
N ALA A 303 27.37 -10.36 2.33
CA ALA A 303 26.83 -9.15 1.72
C ALA A 303 25.65 -8.58 2.50
N VAL A 304 24.76 -9.45 3.01
CA VAL A 304 23.63 -9.04 3.87
C VAL A 304 24.13 -8.45 5.19
N LYS A 305 25.08 -9.11 5.87
CA LYS A 305 25.66 -8.66 7.14
C LYS A 305 26.32 -7.28 6.98
N ASN A 306 27.18 -7.12 5.98
CA ASN A 306 27.92 -5.87 5.74
C ASN A 306 26.98 -4.72 5.39
N HIS A 307 25.96 -4.98 4.57
CA HIS A 307 24.97 -3.96 4.20
C HIS A 307 24.20 -3.43 5.41
N PHE A 308 23.66 -4.32 6.24
CA PHE A 308 22.88 -3.90 7.41
C PHE A 308 23.74 -3.38 8.55
N LYS A 309 24.98 -3.88 8.71
CA LYS A 309 25.96 -3.27 9.62
C LYS A 309 26.19 -1.80 9.25
N LYS A 310 26.54 -1.52 7.99
CA LYS A 310 26.72 -0.14 7.50
C LYS A 310 25.44 0.70 7.58
N GLN A 311 24.27 0.09 7.41
CA GLN A 311 23.00 0.80 7.53
C GLN A 311 22.74 1.28 8.96
N PHE A 312 23.10 0.50 9.98
CA PHE A 312 22.84 0.83 11.38
C PHE A 312 24.06 1.36 12.16
N GLU A 313 25.21 1.46 11.51
CA GLU A 313 26.43 2.06 12.07
C GLU A 313 26.25 3.57 12.26
N ARG A 314 26.74 4.09 13.39
CA ARG A 314 26.58 5.50 13.76
C ARG A 314 27.45 6.41 12.90
N THR A 315 26.93 7.59 12.55
CA THR A 315 27.65 8.58 11.72
C THR A 315 27.92 9.92 12.43
N GLY A 316 27.51 10.09 13.69
CA GLY A 316 27.63 11.33 14.46
C GLY A 316 28.33 11.20 15.83
N PRO A 317 28.56 12.33 16.53
CA PRO A 317 29.15 12.36 17.87
C PRO A 317 28.27 11.66 18.92
N LYS A 318 28.83 11.32 20.09
CA LYS A 318 28.07 10.68 21.17
C LYS A 318 27.08 11.70 21.74
N THR A 319 25.82 11.29 21.82
CA THR A 319 24.72 11.98 22.50
C THR A 319 25.14 12.29 23.93
N THR A 320 25.11 13.56 24.33
CA THR A 320 25.41 13.97 25.71
C THR A 320 24.20 13.67 26.58
N LYS A 321 24.40 13.06 27.76
CA LYS A 321 23.34 12.91 28.76
C LYS A 321 22.84 14.29 29.18
N ILE A 322 21.54 14.49 29.22
CA ILE A 322 20.98 15.73 29.79
C ILE A 322 21.08 15.65 31.31
N GLN A 323 21.78 16.58 31.95
CA GLN A 323 21.64 16.80 33.38
C GLN A 323 20.36 17.61 33.63
N SER A 324 19.25 16.94 33.97
CA SER A 324 18.00 17.61 34.35
C SER A 324 18.02 18.01 35.83
N THR A 325 17.66 19.26 36.12
CA THR A 325 17.56 19.82 37.47
C THR A 325 16.18 19.64 38.13
N THR A 326 15.14 19.26 37.37
CA THR A 326 13.79 19.01 37.90
C THR A 326 13.45 17.52 37.92
N ARG A 327 13.34 16.96 39.13
CA ARG A 327 13.04 15.55 39.41
C ARG A 327 11.64 15.41 40.02
N ASN A 328 10.65 15.08 39.18
CA ASN A 328 9.48 14.28 39.55
C ASN A 328 8.55 14.06 38.34
N PRO A 329 8.86 13.11 37.44
CA PRO A 329 7.89 12.70 36.43
C PRO A 329 6.64 12.11 37.09
N LEU A 330 5.46 12.32 36.49
CA LEU A 330 4.22 11.69 36.98
C LEU A 330 4.32 10.15 36.89
N PRO A 331 3.97 9.38 37.93
CA PRO A 331 4.03 7.92 37.86
C PRO A 331 3.09 7.40 36.75
N ILE A 332 3.49 6.31 36.10
CA ILE A 332 2.61 5.53 35.22
C ILE A 332 1.45 4.97 36.04
N SER A 333 0.23 5.23 35.57
CA SER A 333 -0.96 4.63 36.15
C SER A 333 -1.25 3.26 35.55
N ASN A 334 -1.82 2.37 36.35
CA ASN A 334 -2.25 1.06 35.87
C ASN A 334 -3.30 1.15 34.74
N SER A 335 -4.11 2.22 34.74
CA SER A 335 -5.08 2.51 33.66
C SER A 335 -4.41 2.69 32.29
N GLU A 336 -3.20 3.27 32.24
CA GLU A 336 -2.45 3.47 31.01
C GLU A 336 -1.87 2.16 30.50
N VAL A 337 -1.33 1.35 31.41
CA VAL A 337 -0.81 0.02 31.10
C VAL A 337 -1.93 -0.89 30.59
N MET A 338 -3.09 -0.90 31.25
CA MET A 338 -4.27 -1.64 30.80
C MET A 338 -4.77 -1.20 29.42
N ARG A 339 -4.79 0.11 29.15
CA ARG A 339 -5.11 0.65 27.81
C ARG A 339 -4.09 0.19 26.75
N ALA A 340 -2.80 0.18 27.08
CA ALA A 340 -1.76 -0.32 26.20
C ALA A 340 -1.92 -1.83 25.95
N ILE A 341 -2.16 -2.64 26.98
CA ILE A 341 -2.39 -4.09 26.89
C ILE A 341 -3.62 -4.40 26.03
N SER A 342 -4.75 -3.74 26.26
CA SER A 342 -6.01 -4.01 25.54
C SER A 342 -5.87 -3.81 24.02
N SER A 343 -5.03 -2.85 23.62
CA SER A 343 -4.74 -2.55 22.22
C SER A 343 -3.83 -3.57 21.51
N LEU A 344 -3.17 -4.48 22.24
CA LEU A 344 -2.28 -5.49 21.65
C LEU A 344 -3.04 -6.48 20.77
N LYS A 345 -2.43 -6.89 19.66
CA LYS A 345 -2.98 -7.97 18.82
C LYS A 345 -2.39 -9.31 19.28
N VAL A 346 -3.27 -10.25 19.61
CA VAL A 346 -2.90 -11.63 19.95
C VAL A 346 -2.37 -12.35 18.70
N ASN A 347 -1.59 -13.43 18.87
CA ASN A 347 -0.96 -14.19 17.78
C ASN A 347 0.02 -13.36 16.93
N THR A 348 0.72 -12.43 17.56
CA THR A 348 1.84 -11.68 16.98
C THR A 348 3.16 -12.42 17.22
N ALA A 349 4.20 -12.07 16.46
CA ALA A 349 5.52 -12.67 16.63
C ALA A 349 6.12 -12.23 17.98
N ARG A 350 6.73 -13.18 18.69
CA ARG A 350 7.39 -12.96 19.98
C ARG A 350 8.81 -12.43 19.77
N GLY A 351 9.29 -11.61 20.70
CA GLY A 351 10.68 -11.14 20.77
C GLY A 351 11.65 -12.28 21.10
N LEU A 352 12.93 -11.94 21.31
CA LEU A 352 13.92 -12.92 21.79
C LEU A 352 13.65 -13.34 23.24
N ASP A 353 12.97 -12.47 24.00
CA ASP A 353 12.47 -12.75 25.35
C ASP A 353 11.43 -13.89 25.39
N GLY A 354 10.83 -14.29 24.27
CA GLY A 354 9.82 -15.34 24.22
C GLY A 354 8.47 -14.97 24.82
N ILE A 355 8.25 -13.71 25.21
CA ILE A 355 6.99 -13.25 25.79
C ILE A 355 6.01 -12.90 24.67
N GLY A 356 4.80 -13.46 24.77
CA GLY A 356 3.73 -13.25 23.81
C GLY A 356 2.67 -12.25 24.29
N ALA A 357 1.99 -11.60 23.35
CA ALA A 357 0.85 -10.72 23.66
C ALA A 357 -0.32 -11.48 24.30
N ASP A 358 -0.43 -12.78 24.03
CA ASP A 358 -1.33 -13.73 24.69
C ASP A 358 -1.03 -13.86 26.18
N MET A 359 0.23 -14.08 26.58
CA MET A 359 0.62 -14.20 28.00
C MET A 359 0.22 -12.95 28.81
N ILE A 360 0.44 -11.76 28.25
CA ILE A 360 0.12 -10.50 28.94
C ILE A 360 -1.40 -10.26 28.96
N LYS A 361 -2.08 -10.44 27.83
CA LYS A 361 -3.54 -10.22 27.77
C LYS A 361 -4.33 -11.20 28.62
N TYR A 362 -3.86 -12.44 28.72
CA TYR A 362 -4.51 -13.45 29.56
C TYR A 362 -4.23 -13.18 31.03
N GLY A 363 -3.02 -12.77 31.40
CA GLY A 363 -2.69 -12.37 32.77
C GLY A 363 -3.47 -11.15 33.30
N GLY A 364 -4.06 -10.35 32.40
CA GLY A 364 -5.05 -9.33 32.76
C GLY A 364 -4.52 -8.29 33.74
N GLU A 365 -5.35 -7.96 34.74
CA GLU A 365 -5.08 -6.93 35.74
C GLU A 365 -3.87 -7.25 36.62
N LEU A 366 -3.63 -8.54 36.94
CA LEU A 366 -2.48 -8.97 37.75
C LEU A 366 -1.16 -8.58 37.09
N VAL A 367 -1.00 -8.96 35.81
CA VAL A 367 0.20 -8.63 35.04
C VAL A 367 0.29 -7.11 34.79
N ALA A 368 -0.84 -6.43 34.59
CA ALA A 368 -0.84 -4.98 34.39
C ALA A 368 -0.33 -4.22 35.63
N LYS A 369 -0.77 -4.60 36.83
CA LYS A 369 -0.26 -4.02 38.09
C LYS A 369 1.23 -4.26 38.24
N CYS A 370 1.69 -5.49 38.01
CA CYS A 370 3.12 -5.77 38.13
C CYS A 370 3.98 -5.02 37.10
N LEU A 371 3.51 -4.92 35.86
CA LEU A 371 4.17 -4.12 34.83
C LEU A 371 4.17 -2.63 35.21
N THR A 372 3.10 -2.12 35.81
CA THR A 372 3.02 -0.73 36.28
C THR A 372 4.08 -0.44 37.33
N ASN A 373 4.19 -1.29 38.36
CA ASN A 373 5.22 -1.15 39.40
C ASN A 373 6.63 -1.24 38.80
N SER A 374 6.85 -2.23 37.92
CA SER A 374 8.13 -2.41 37.23
C SER A 374 8.50 -1.20 36.36
N PHE A 375 7.53 -0.62 35.64
CA PHE A 375 7.79 0.54 34.79
C PHE A 375 8.08 1.81 35.57
N ASN A 376 7.40 2.03 36.70
CA ASN A 376 7.71 3.16 37.58
C ASN A 376 9.10 3.02 38.17
N LYS A 377 9.46 1.81 38.64
CA LYS A 377 10.81 1.54 39.11
C LYS A 377 11.88 1.76 38.04
N ILE A 378 11.64 1.33 36.79
CA ILE A 378 12.54 1.59 35.66
C ILE A 378 12.73 3.10 35.41
N ILE A 379 11.69 3.92 35.61
CA ILE A 379 11.77 5.38 35.47
C ILE A 379 12.56 6.00 36.63
N ASP A 380 12.34 5.50 37.85
CA ASP A 380 13.01 5.99 39.06
C ASP A 380 14.51 5.64 39.05
N ASP A 381 14.85 4.43 38.59
CA ASP A 381 16.22 3.90 38.52
C ASP A 381 16.97 4.35 37.24
N ASP A 382 16.27 4.86 36.21
CA ASP A 382 16.79 5.19 34.87
C ASP A 382 17.51 4.01 34.17
N GLU A 383 17.09 2.77 34.49
CA GLU A 383 17.68 1.54 33.97
C GLU A 383 16.63 0.66 33.27
N ILE A 384 16.82 0.45 31.96
CA ILE A 384 15.96 -0.43 31.17
C ILE A 384 16.46 -1.89 31.18
N PRO A 385 15.57 -2.89 31.14
CA PRO A 385 15.97 -4.30 31.05
C PRO A 385 16.74 -4.64 29.76
N ASP A 386 17.82 -5.42 29.87
CA ASP A 386 18.63 -5.88 28.73
C ASP A 386 17.83 -6.61 27.63
N ASP A 387 16.80 -7.35 28.03
CA ASP A 387 15.88 -8.06 27.12
C ASP A 387 15.22 -7.12 26.10
N TRP A 388 15.07 -5.83 26.41
CA TRP A 388 14.48 -4.85 25.52
C TRP A 388 15.45 -4.43 24.40
N ASN A 389 16.76 -4.64 24.60
CA ASN A 389 17.81 -4.31 23.63
C ASN A 389 18.21 -5.50 22.75
N ASN A 390 17.74 -6.70 23.08
CA ASN A 390 17.91 -7.92 22.27
C ASN A 390 16.77 -8.06 21.23
N ILE A 391 17.06 -7.73 19.98
CA ILE A 391 16.05 -7.57 18.92
C ILE A 391 16.06 -8.77 17.98
N ARG A 392 14.89 -9.32 17.67
CA ARG A 392 14.75 -10.30 16.58
C ARG A 392 14.52 -9.57 15.26
N LEU A 393 15.49 -9.61 14.34
CA LEU A 393 15.37 -8.98 13.02
C LEU A 393 14.73 -9.93 12.00
N LYS A 394 13.78 -9.40 11.24
CA LYS A 394 13.12 -10.12 10.13
C LYS A 394 13.08 -9.28 8.87
N LEU A 395 13.61 -9.82 7.78
CA LEU A 395 13.54 -9.18 6.47
C LEU A 395 12.15 -9.36 5.84
N ILE A 396 11.56 -8.25 5.37
CA ILE A 396 10.31 -8.21 4.61
C ILE A 396 10.57 -7.70 3.20
N GLU A 397 10.06 -8.41 2.21
CA GLU A 397 10.12 -8.02 0.80
C GLU A 397 9.31 -6.74 0.54
N LYS A 398 9.95 -5.73 -0.07
CA LYS A 398 9.25 -4.55 -0.65
C LYS A 398 8.51 -4.94 -1.93
N LYS A 399 9.12 -5.81 -2.74
CA LYS A 399 8.58 -6.33 -4.00
C LYS A 399 8.74 -7.84 -4.09
N PRO A 400 7.87 -8.56 -4.83
CA PRO A 400 7.99 -10.01 -5.00
C PRO A 400 9.37 -10.39 -5.58
N ASN A 401 9.96 -11.48 -5.06
CA ASN A 401 11.25 -12.03 -5.53
C ASN A 401 12.38 -10.98 -5.53
N PRO A 402 12.82 -10.50 -4.35
CA PRO A 402 13.88 -9.49 -4.28
C PRO A 402 15.21 -10.04 -4.81
N GLU A 403 15.88 -9.26 -5.68
CA GLU A 403 17.22 -9.57 -6.19
C GLU A 403 18.30 -8.62 -5.64
N HIS A 404 17.91 -7.50 -5.02
CA HIS A 404 18.82 -6.54 -4.41
C HIS A 404 18.50 -6.35 -2.92
N LEU A 405 19.50 -5.98 -2.12
CA LEU A 405 19.31 -5.70 -0.68
C LEU A 405 18.38 -4.50 -0.44
N LYS A 406 18.37 -3.51 -1.33
CA LYS A 406 17.41 -2.38 -1.28
C LYS A 406 15.95 -2.80 -1.43
N ASP A 407 15.68 -4.01 -1.94
CA ASP A 407 14.33 -4.55 -2.15
C ASP A 407 13.74 -5.23 -0.91
N VAL A 408 14.48 -5.29 0.19
CA VAL A 408 13.99 -5.78 1.48
C VAL A 408 13.98 -4.65 2.53
N ARG A 409 13.18 -4.82 3.58
CA ARG A 409 13.15 -3.97 4.78
C ARG A 409 13.46 -4.84 6.00
N PRO A 410 14.42 -4.46 6.85
CA PRO A 410 14.56 -5.06 8.16
C PRO A 410 13.40 -4.60 9.05
N ILE A 411 12.78 -5.52 9.80
CA ILE A 411 11.79 -5.21 10.83
C ILE A 411 12.27 -5.77 12.15
N SER A 412 12.22 -4.92 13.17
CA SER A 412 12.56 -5.23 14.56
C SER A 412 11.36 -5.83 15.28
N ILE A 413 11.47 -7.09 15.68
CA ILE A 413 10.51 -7.75 16.57
C ILE A 413 11.05 -7.61 17.99
N LEU A 414 10.50 -6.63 18.71
CA LEU A 414 10.88 -6.26 20.07
C LEU A 414 10.13 -7.07 21.14
N SER A 415 10.65 -7.04 22.36
CA SER A 415 9.97 -7.47 23.60
C SER A 415 8.57 -6.84 23.71
N ILE A 416 7.56 -7.63 24.05
CA ILE A 416 6.19 -7.11 24.21
C ILE A 416 6.07 -6.20 25.43
N PRO A 417 6.62 -6.53 26.62
CA PRO A 417 6.68 -5.59 27.74
C PRO A 417 7.33 -4.25 27.37
N GLY A 418 8.50 -4.26 26.70
CA GLY A 418 9.14 -3.03 26.24
C GLY A 418 8.25 -2.21 25.29
N LYS A 419 7.50 -2.88 24.39
CA LYS A 419 6.49 -2.21 23.54
C LYS A 419 5.33 -1.60 24.31
N ILE A 420 4.92 -2.20 25.43
CA ILE A 420 3.86 -1.64 26.28
C ILE A 420 4.40 -0.37 26.93
N PHE A 421 5.60 -0.43 27.49
CA PHE A 421 6.28 0.72 28.08
C PHE A 421 6.39 1.89 27.09
N THR A 422 7.01 1.65 25.92
CA THR A 422 7.19 2.70 24.91
C THR A 422 5.85 3.20 24.38
N LYS A 423 4.81 2.36 24.31
CA LYS A 423 3.46 2.78 23.93
C LYS A 423 2.81 3.71 24.97
N VAL A 424 2.97 3.43 26.26
CA VAL A 424 2.47 4.33 27.32
C VAL A 424 3.17 5.68 27.20
N MET A 425 4.50 5.68 27.06
CA MET A 425 5.29 6.90 26.88
C MET A 425 4.91 7.68 25.63
N THR A 426 4.73 6.99 24.50
CA THR A 426 4.27 7.61 23.24
C THR A 426 2.89 8.22 23.41
N SER A 427 1.99 7.59 24.16
CA SER A 427 0.64 8.13 24.38
C SER A 427 0.68 9.43 25.19
N ARG A 428 1.56 9.50 26.20
CA ARG A 428 1.80 10.73 26.98
C ARG A 428 2.42 11.82 26.11
N LEU A 429 3.45 11.48 25.33
CA LEU A 429 4.14 12.40 24.42
C LEU A 429 3.17 13.00 23.40
N MET A 430 2.38 12.16 22.73
CA MET A 430 1.39 12.61 21.74
C MET A 430 0.30 13.49 22.35
N GLY A 431 -0.06 13.25 23.62
CA GLY A 431 -1.01 14.09 24.35
C GLY A 431 -0.51 15.52 24.53
N LYS A 432 0.79 15.72 24.79
CA LYS A 432 1.43 17.04 24.87
C LYS A 432 1.72 17.63 23.50
N SER A 433 2.30 16.83 22.59
CA SER A 433 2.75 17.32 21.28
C SER A 433 1.61 17.74 20.36
N GLU A 434 0.38 17.27 20.56
CA GLU A 434 -0.76 17.70 19.74
C GLU A 434 -1.05 19.21 19.84
N GLN A 435 -0.59 19.88 20.90
CA GLN A 435 -0.67 21.33 21.06
C GLN A 435 0.41 22.09 20.26
N THR A 436 1.55 21.45 19.98
CA THR A 436 2.71 22.09 19.34
C THR A 436 2.90 21.69 17.88
N LEU A 437 2.42 20.51 17.49
CA LEU A 437 2.53 19.98 16.13
C LEU A 437 1.73 20.82 15.14
N ASP A 438 2.40 21.26 14.08
CA ASP A 438 1.78 22.06 13.02
C ASP A 438 0.65 21.30 12.32
N GLU A 439 -0.36 22.03 11.83
CA GLU A 439 -1.51 21.42 11.15
C GLU A 439 -1.11 20.71 9.85
N SER A 440 0.01 21.08 9.21
CA SER A 440 0.52 20.39 8.02
C SER A 440 0.88 18.93 8.27
N GLN A 441 1.24 18.53 9.49
CA GLN A 441 1.62 17.15 9.82
C GLN A 441 0.39 16.25 10.01
N HIS A 442 0.19 15.26 9.13
CA HIS A 442 -0.93 14.32 9.20
C HIS A 442 -0.52 12.88 9.56
N GLY A 443 0.76 12.54 9.44
CA GLY A 443 1.27 11.18 9.64
C GLY A 443 1.16 10.71 11.08
N PHE A 444 0.61 9.52 11.30
CA PHE A 444 0.50 8.85 12.60
C PHE A 444 -0.23 9.66 13.70
N ARG A 445 -1.01 10.68 13.32
CA ARG A 445 -1.80 11.49 14.24
C ARG A 445 -3.27 11.07 14.25
N PRO A 446 -3.95 11.13 15.41
CA PRO A 446 -5.37 10.87 15.47
C PRO A 446 -6.16 11.91 14.66
N ARG A 447 -7.29 11.48 14.07
CA ARG A 447 -8.21 12.33 13.29
C ARG A 447 -7.60 12.95 12.02
N ARG A 448 -6.52 12.38 11.50
CA ARG A 448 -5.86 12.75 10.24
C ARG A 448 -5.71 11.51 9.36
N SER A 449 -5.83 11.67 8.05
CA SER A 449 -5.77 10.58 7.08
C SER A 449 -5.06 11.02 5.79
N CYS A 450 -4.71 10.05 4.94
CA CYS A 450 -4.20 10.35 3.60
C CYS A 450 -5.19 11.21 2.80
N SER A 451 -6.49 10.99 3.00
CA SER A 451 -7.56 11.68 2.26
C SER A 451 -7.57 13.18 2.54
N ASP A 452 -7.12 13.63 3.72
CA ASP A 452 -6.97 15.07 4.04
C ASP A 452 -5.98 15.76 3.09
N ASN A 453 -4.77 15.18 2.94
CA ASN A 453 -3.75 15.71 2.04
C ASN A 453 -4.17 15.57 0.57
N LEU A 454 -4.76 14.43 0.19
CA LEU A 454 -5.26 14.21 -1.17
C LEU A 454 -6.34 15.24 -1.55
N GLN A 455 -7.29 15.53 -0.64
CA GLN A 455 -8.33 16.54 -0.85
C GLN A 455 -7.72 17.93 -0.98
N SER A 456 -6.83 18.29 -0.07
CA SER A 456 -6.13 19.59 -0.06
C SER A 456 -5.42 19.85 -1.39
N ILE A 457 -4.58 18.91 -1.85
CA ILE A 457 -3.89 19.02 -3.15
C ILE A 457 -4.89 19.05 -4.31
N SER A 458 -5.94 18.22 -4.28
CA SER A 458 -6.93 18.17 -5.36
C SER A 458 -7.64 19.50 -5.58
N ILE A 459 -8.10 20.11 -4.50
CA ILE A 459 -8.79 21.40 -4.56
C ILE A 459 -7.82 22.51 -4.93
N LEU A 460 -6.62 22.57 -4.32
CA LEU A 460 -5.58 23.53 -4.72
C LEU A 460 -5.28 23.43 -6.22
N TRP A 461 -5.10 22.21 -6.74
CA TRP A 461 -4.79 21.97 -8.15
C TRP A 461 -5.96 22.38 -9.05
N GLU A 462 -7.18 21.93 -8.73
CA GLU A 462 -8.41 22.30 -9.46
C GLU A 462 -8.59 23.81 -9.56
N ARG A 463 -8.41 24.52 -8.44
CA ARG A 463 -8.55 25.98 -8.35
C ARG A 463 -7.43 26.70 -9.09
N SER A 464 -6.20 26.18 -9.03
CA SER A 464 -5.08 26.76 -9.79
C SER A 464 -5.36 26.76 -11.31
N HIS A 465 -6.02 25.72 -11.81
CA HIS A 465 -6.44 25.62 -13.21
C HIS A 465 -7.64 26.54 -13.53
N GLU A 466 -8.59 26.69 -12.62
CA GLU A 466 -9.78 27.54 -12.78
C GLU A 466 -9.40 29.04 -12.86
N TYR A 467 -8.52 29.48 -11.96
CA TYR A 467 -8.14 30.88 -11.77
C TYR A 467 -6.76 31.24 -12.36
N LYS A 468 -6.10 30.32 -13.09
CA LYS A 468 -4.74 30.51 -13.62
C LYS A 468 -3.71 30.93 -12.55
N LEU A 469 -3.86 30.38 -11.34
CA LEU A 469 -2.91 30.62 -10.25
C LEU A 469 -1.64 29.83 -10.54
N PRO A 470 -0.45 30.46 -10.58
CA PRO A 470 0.81 29.73 -10.56
C PRO A 470 0.84 28.77 -9.37
N LEU A 471 1.07 27.48 -9.61
CA LEU A 471 1.16 26.48 -8.55
C LEU A 471 2.29 25.49 -8.85
N ILE A 472 3.19 25.36 -7.89
CA ILE A 472 4.35 24.49 -7.90
C ILE A 472 4.27 23.61 -6.66
N LEU A 473 4.25 22.30 -6.87
CA LEU A 473 4.29 21.29 -5.82
C LEU A 473 5.63 20.56 -5.86
N THR A 474 6.44 20.73 -4.83
CA THR A 474 7.75 20.05 -4.71
C THR A 474 7.61 18.89 -3.75
N PHE A 475 7.69 17.67 -4.28
CA PHE A 475 7.56 16.42 -3.53
C PHE A 475 8.95 15.93 -3.14
N ILE A 476 9.22 15.89 -1.83
CA ILE A 476 10.51 15.56 -1.25
C ILE A 476 10.45 14.13 -0.70
N ASP A 477 11.41 13.30 -1.13
CA ASP A 477 11.65 11.94 -0.60
C ASP A 477 12.94 11.97 0.22
N PHE A 478 12.94 11.42 1.43
CA PHE A 478 14.14 11.31 2.26
C PHE A 478 14.87 9.97 2.05
N LYS A 479 16.21 9.97 2.12
CA LYS A 479 17.01 8.73 2.10
C LYS A 479 16.91 8.05 3.46
N ALA A 480 16.18 6.93 3.53
CA ALA A 480 16.07 6.10 4.73
C ALA A 480 15.72 6.90 6.01
N ALA A 481 14.67 7.73 5.94
CA ALA A 481 14.33 8.75 6.93
C ALA A 481 14.37 8.26 8.40
N PHE A 482 13.62 7.19 8.70
CA PHE A 482 13.55 6.60 10.05
C PHE A 482 14.91 6.08 10.56
N ASP A 483 15.78 5.62 9.67
CA ASP A 483 17.07 5.04 10.04
C ASP A 483 18.17 6.11 10.15
N SER A 484 17.91 7.35 9.69
CA SER A 484 18.95 8.38 9.47
C SER A 484 18.82 9.61 10.38
N VAL A 485 17.66 9.85 10.98
CA VAL A 485 17.46 11.00 11.89
C VAL A 485 18.40 10.89 13.11
N ASP A 486 19.07 11.99 13.44
CA ASP A 486 19.94 12.07 14.61
C ASP A 486 19.13 12.16 15.92
N TRP A 487 19.60 11.44 16.95
CA TRP A 487 18.92 11.39 18.24
C TRP A 487 19.00 12.71 19.01
N ASN A 488 20.02 13.55 18.81
CA ASN A 488 20.05 14.86 19.45
C ASN A 488 18.90 15.75 18.91
N SER A 489 18.67 15.73 17.60
CA SER A 489 17.55 16.48 16.99
C SER A 489 16.19 15.96 17.46
N VAL A 490 16.04 14.63 17.62
CA VAL A 490 14.82 14.07 18.24
C VAL A 490 14.69 14.55 19.69
N GLN A 491 15.80 14.57 20.43
CA GLN A 491 15.81 14.93 21.84
C GLN A 491 15.41 16.41 22.04
N GLU A 492 16.02 17.33 21.29
CA GLU A 492 15.68 18.77 21.28
C GLU A 492 14.20 18.99 20.96
N SER A 493 13.67 18.32 19.93
CA SER A 493 12.28 18.46 19.53
C SER A 493 11.29 17.98 20.60
N VAL A 494 11.63 16.94 21.37
CA VAL A 494 10.77 16.39 22.42
C VAL A 494 10.78 17.28 23.66
N ILE A 495 11.93 17.87 24.02
CA ILE A 495 12.04 18.80 25.16
C ILE A 495 11.16 20.03 24.94
N GLU A 496 11.12 20.57 23.72
CA GLU A 496 10.27 21.72 23.38
C GLU A 496 8.77 21.45 23.60
N THR A 497 8.32 20.20 23.52
CA THR A 497 6.92 19.82 23.83
C THR A 497 6.58 19.86 25.33
N GLY A 498 7.56 20.15 26.19
CA GLY A 498 7.44 20.08 27.65
C GLY A 498 7.37 18.64 28.16
N PHE A 499 7.87 17.66 27.40
CA PHE A 499 7.96 16.27 27.83
C PHE A 499 9.10 16.09 28.84
N TRP A 500 8.90 15.24 29.85
CA TRP A 500 9.89 15.06 30.92
C TRP A 500 11.17 14.39 30.38
N PRO A 501 12.36 14.96 30.61
CA PRO A 501 13.63 14.39 30.13
C PRO A 501 13.86 12.93 30.54
N GLN A 502 13.39 12.52 31.73
CA GLN A 502 13.52 11.15 32.24
C GLN A 502 12.80 10.14 31.33
N TYR A 503 11.59 10.47 30.86
CA TYR A 503 10.89 9.59 29.92
C TYR A 503 11.61 9.50 28.58
N LEU A 504 12.24 10.59 28.16
CA LEU A 504 13.00 10.64 26.92
C LEU A 504 14.27 9.78 27.02
N GLU A 505 14.99 9.81 28.14
CA GLU A 505 16.14 8.92 28.37
C GLU A 505 15.70 7.44 28.42
N CYS A 506 14.59 7.10 29.06
CA CYS A 506 14.05 5.75 29.01
C CYS A 506 13.66 5.30 27.58
N ILE A 507 13.02 6.18 26.79
CA ILE A 507 12.68 5.90 25.38
C ILE A 507 13.95 5.75 24.54
N LYS A 508 14.96 6.59 24.80
CA LYS A 508 16.24 6.59 24.12
C LYS A 508 17.02 5.33 24.45
N GLY A 509 17.18 4.95 25.71
CA GLY A 509 17.74 3.66 26.10
C GLY A 509 17.03 2.50 25.40
N ALA A 510 15.69 2.54 25.33
CA ALA A 510 14.89 1.53 24.64
C ALA A 510 14.96 1.59 23.10
N ASN A 511 15.67 2.55 22.50
CA ASN A 511 15.78 2.69 21.05
C ASN A 511 17.22 2.82 20.49
N GLU A 512 18.16 3.41 21.23
CA GLU A 512 19.46 3.92 20.76
C GLU A 512 20.48 2.82 20.48
N VAL A 513 20.58 1.82 21.36
CA VAL A 513 21.54 0.71 21.19
C VAL A 513 20.82 -0.61 21.28
N GLY A 514 21.03 -1.50 20.30
CA GLY A 514 20.46 -2.84 20.32
C GLY A 514 21.29 -3.85 19.54
N ILE A 515 21.16 -5.11 19.92
CA ILE A 515 21.76 -6.24 19.19
C ILE A 515 20.65 -6.94 18.42
N GLY A 516 20.67 -6.77 17.10
CA GLY A 516 19.75 -7.43 16.18
C GLY A 516 20.23 -8.84 15.82
N GLU A 517 19.46 -9.87 16.19
CA GLU A 517 19.64 -11.25 15.68
C GLU A 517 18.85 -11.42 14.37
N LEU A 518 19.56 -11.56 13.26
CA LEU A 518 19.00 -11.80 11.94
C LEU A 518 19.26 -13.24 11.50
N THR A 519 18.23 -13.94 10.99
CA THR A 519 18.40 -15.27 10.38
C THR A 519 18.39 -15.18 8.85
N VAL A 520 19.50 -15.53 8.20
CA VAL A 520 19.64 -15.56 6.73
C VAL A 520 20.04 -16.95 6.30
N LEU A 521 19.25 -17.55 5.39
CA LEU A 521 19.58 -18.84 4.81
C LEU A 521 19.85 -19.93 5.87
N GLY A 522 19.10 -19.91 6.97
CA GLY A 522 19.17 -20.89 8.07
C GLY A 522 20.19 -20.59 9.16
N GLU A 523 21.06 -19.57 8.99
CA GLU A 523 22.07 -19.21 9.99
C GLU A 523 21.72 -17.89 10.68
N LYS A 524 22.03 -17.81 11.97
CA LYS A 524 21.86 -16.62 12.79
C LYS A 524 23.11 -15.75 12.73
N MET A 525 22.91 -14.44 12.68
CA MET A 525 23.99 -13.45 12.78
C MET A 525 23.54 -12.28 13.66
N LYS A 526 24.49 -11.72 14.42
CA LYS A 526 24.26 -10.52 15.24
C LYS A 526 24.71 -9.27 14.48
N ILE A 527 23.94 -8.20 14.58
CA ILE A 527 24.18 -6.89 13.97
C ILE A 527 23.98 -5.84 15.06
N ALA A 528 25.00 -5.02 15.30
CA ALA A 528 24.87 -3.85 16.19
C ALA A 528 23.97 -2.81 15.52
N MET A 529 23.04 -2.24 16.28
CA MET A 529 22.15 -1.18 15.84
C MET A 529 22.44 0.06 16.68
N GLU A 530 23.07 1.07 16.07
CA GLU A 530 23.65 2.24 16.76
C GLU A 530 23.08 3.59 16.28
N ARG A 531 22.13 3.59 15.32
CA ARG A 531 21.42 4.78 14.86
C ARG A 531 20.00 4.48 14.38
N GLY A 532 19.19 5.55 14.31
CA GLY A 532 17.81 5.54 13.85
C GLY A 532 16.80 5.12 14.93
N VAL A 533 15.52 5.22 14.61
CA VAL A 533 14.42 4.73 15.46
C VAL A 533 14.03 3.31 15.05
N ARG A 534 13.78 2.42 16.02
CA ARG A 534 13.58 0.98 15.77
C ARG A 534 12.33 0.72 14.93
N GLN A 535 12.49 0.30 13.66
CA GLN A 535 11.36 -0.05 12.77
C GLN A 535 10.53 -1.22 13.33
N GLY A 536 9.42 -0.89 14.00
CA GLY A 536 8.55 -1.87 14.66
C GLY A 536 8.17 -1.51 16.09
N ASP A 537 8.78 -0.48 16.68
CA ASP A 537 8.27 0.19 17.88
C ASP A 537 7.10 1.11 17.51
N SER A 538 6.14 1.24 18.43
CA SER A 538 5.06 2.22 18.35
C SER A 538 5.51 3.66 18.52
N SER A 539 6.65 3.90 19.19
CA SER A 539 7.17 5.24 19.46
C SER A 539 7.83 5.89 18.24
N SER A 540 8.51 5.09 17.42
CA SER A 540 9.34 5.56 16.31
C SER A 540 8.63 6.50 15.33
N PRO A 541 7.37 6.22 14.90
CA PRO A 541 6.68 7.12 13.98
C PRO A 541 6.32 8.47 14.60
N ALA A 542 5.97 8.48 15.89
CA ALA A 542 5.63 9.71 16.60
C ALA A 542 6.88 10.59 16.82
N LEU A 543 7.98 9.99 17.29
CA LEU A 543 9.25 10.68 17.50
C LEU A 543 9.76 11.31 16.20
N PHE A 544 9.72 10.55 15.10
CA PHE A 544 10.11 11.06 13.79
C PHE A 544 9.22 12.23 13.34
N SER A 545 7.89 12.11 13.47
CA SER A 545 6.97 13.20 13.10
C SER A 545 7.21 14.48 13.92
N ILE A 546 7.49 14.36 15.22
CA ILE A 546 7.79 15.51 16.10
C ILE A 546 9.13 16.15 15.72
N ALA A 547 10.17 15.35 15.50
CA ALA A 547 11.47 15.84 15.08
C ALA A 547 11.42 16.55 13.72
N LEU A 548 10.74 15.95 12.74
CA LEU A 548 10.59 16.56 11.41
C LEU A 548 9.78 17.85 11.46
N ASP A 549 8.69 17.89 12.23
CA ASP A 549 7.89 19.10 12.44
C ASP A 549 8.73 20.24 13.05
N HIS A 550 9.48 19.94 14.12
CA HIS A 550 10.37 20.90 14.76
C HIS A 550 11.42 21.48 13.80
N LEU A 551 12.10 20.61 13.04
CA LEU A 551 13.08 21.04 12.03
C LEU A 551 12.45 21.95 10.97
N LEU A 552 11.22 21.65 10.53
CA LEU A 552 10.51 22.45 9.54
C LEU A 552 10.01 23.79 10.09
N ARG A 553 9.59 23.85 11.36
CA ARG A 553 9.25 25.12 12.03
C ARG A 553 10.45 26.06 12.07
N GLN A 554 11.66 25.53 12.25
CA GLN A 554 12.90 26.33 12.23
C GLN A 554 13.37 26.68 10.82
N ALA A 555 13.29 25.74 9.87
CA ALA A 555 13.84 25.90 8.53
C ALA A 555 12.96 26.75 7.59
N ASP A 556 11.65 26.76 7.85
CA ASP A 556 10.64 27.39 7.01
C ASP A 556 9.58 28.05 7.90
N PRO A 557 9.95 29.12 8.65
CA PRO A 557 9.02 29.90 9.44
C PRO A 557 8.09 30.71 8.54
N ILE A 558 6.86 30.94 9.00
CA ILE A 558 5.93 31.84 8.32
C ILE A 558 6.51 33.26 8.39
N PRO A 559 6.71 33.96 7.27
CA PRO A 559 7.26 35.31 7.27
C PRO A 559 6.33 36.27 8.04
N GLU A 560 6.91 37.13 8.88
CA GLU A 560 6.17 38.21 9.56
C GLU A 560 5.62 39.23 8.54
N ASP A 561 6.42 39.54 7.50
CA ASP A 561 6.08 40.45 6.41
C ASP A 561 6.12 39.75 5.04
N ASP A 562 5.05 39.02 4.66
CA ASP A 562 4.86 38.53 3.28
C ASP A 562 4.29 39.63 2.37
N LEU A 563 5.09 40.68 2.14
CA LEU A 563 4.72 41.84 1.33
C LEU A 563 4.35 41.46 -0.11
N ASP A 564 4.99 40.42 -0.66
CA ASP A 564 4.76 39.94 -2.02
C ASP A 564 3.55 38.97 -2.11
N GLY A 565 3.10 38.41 -0.99
CA GLY A 565 1.98 37.45 -0.92
C GLY A 565 2.30 36.08 -1.53
N ASN A 566 3.58 35.71 -1.61
CA ASN A 566 4.09 34.54 -2.34
C ASN A 566 4.46 33.38 -1.42
N TYR A 567 4.37 33.54 -0.09
CA TYR A 567 4.67 32.46 0.84
C TYR A 567 3.58 31.38 0.81
N GLY A 568 3.83 30.33 0.03
CA GLY A 568 2.85 29.28 -0.23
C GLY A 568 1.54 29.82 -0.81
N CYS A 569 0.42 29.17 -0.44
CA CYS A 569 -0.91 29.60 -0.87
C CYS A 569 -1.66 30.25 0.30
N LYS A 570 -1.91 31.57 0.21
CA LYS A 570 -2.74 32.29 1.18
C LYS A 570 -4.23 32.06 0.88
N ILE A 571 -4.93 31.36 1.78
CA ILE A 571 -6.36 31.06 1.66
C ILE A 571 -7.04 31.44 2.98
N HIS A 572 -8.03 32.32 2.91
CA HIS A 572 -8.79 32.78 4.09
C HIS A 572 -7.87 33.26 5.25
N GLY A 573 -6.84 34.03 4.90
CA GLY A 573 -5.86 34.55 5.86
C GLY A 573 -4.82 33.55 6.37
N GLN A 574 -4.90 32.28 5.97
CA GLN A 574 -3.96 31.22 6.37
C GLN A 574 -2.98 30.90 5.24
N TYR A 575 -1.70 30.78 5.58
CA TYR A 575 -0.66 30.36 4.63
C TYR A 575 -0.55 28.84 4.62
N ILE A 576 -0.81 28.23 3.47
CA ILE A 576 -0.65 26.80 3.26
C ILE A 576 0.61 26.60 2.43
N SER A 577 1.73 26.37 3.13
CA SER A 577 3.07 26.23 2.56
C SER A 577 3.51 24.79 2.37
N ARG A 578 3.03 23.86 3.20
CA ARG A 578 3.47 22.46 3.20
C ARG A 578 2.39 21.50 3.68
N LEU A 579 2.52 20.24 3.26
CA LEU A 579 1.72 19.11 3.73
C LEU A 579 2.65 17.93 4.00
N LEU A 580 2.47 17.28 5.15
CA LEU A 580 3.27 16.13 5.54
C LEU A 580 2.39 14.91 5.83
N PHE A 581 2.88 13.75 5.42
CA PHE A 581 2.36 12.47 5.89
C PHE A 581 3.54 11.56 6.20
N ALA A 582 3.96 11.55 7.47
CA ALA A 582 5.19 10.88 7.90
C ALA A 582 6.41 11.47 7.16
N ASP A 583 7.11 10.67 6.35
CA ASP A 583 8.27 11.07 5.54
C ASP A 583 7.89 11.71 4.20
N ASP A 584 6.64 11.59 3.75
CA ASP A 584 6.18 12.23 2.51
C ASP A 584 5.94 13.74 2.77
N LEU A 585 6.86 14.59 2.32
CA LEU A 585 6.77 16.06 2.40
C LEU A 585 6.41 16.66 1.02
N VAL A 586 5.41 17.53 1.01
CA VAL A 586 5.03 18.33 -0.18
C VAL A 586 5.12 19.80 0.18
N LEU A 587 5.98 20.55 -0.53
CA LEU A 587 6.00 22.00 -0.48
C LEU A 587 5.06 22.56 -1.54
N ILE A 588 4.36 23.62 -1.18
CA ILE A 588 3.33 24.30 -1.99
C ILE A 588 3.77 25.73 -2.19
N ASP A 589 4.06 26.11 -3.43
CA ASP A 589 4.59 27.43 -3.83
C ASP A 589 3.80 28.01 -5.00
N THR A 590 3.84 29.34 -5.12
CA THR A 590 3.30 30.09 -6.27
C THR A 590 4.39 30.64 -7.19
N SER A 591 5.66 30.56 -6.79
CA SER A 591 6.82 31.06 -7.56
C SER A 591 8.01 30.11 -7.42
N SER A 592 8.74 29.85 -8.51
CA SER A 592 9.90 28.95 -8.47
C SER A 592 11.05 29.53 -7.64
N LYS A 593 11.11 30.86 -7.47
CA LYS A 593 12.12 31.51 -6.62
C LYS A 593 11.91 31.12 -5.15
N ASP A 594 10.66 31.12 -4.71
CA ASP A 594 10.31 30.76 -3.32
C ASP A 594 10.40 29.25 -3.12
N ALA A 595 9.98 28.47 -4.12
CA ALA A 595 10.15 27.02 -4.11
C ALA A 595 11.63 26.61 -3.99
N GLN A 596 12.51 27.27 -4.73
CA GLN A 596 13.96 27.09 -4.64
C GLN A 596 14.47 27.41 -3.24
N LYS A 597 14.21 28.63 -2.75
CA LYS A 597 14.69 29.11 -1.45
C LYS A 597 14.25 28.21 -0.30
N ARG A 598 12.98 27.80 -0.28
CA ARG A 598 12.44 26.92 0.79
C ARG A 598 13.01 25.51 0.70
N ALA A 599 13.09 24.94 -0.50
CA ALA A 599 13.66 23.60 -0.68
C ALA A 599 15.13 23.55 -0.22
N GLU A 600 15.94 24.58 -0.52
CA GLU A 600 17.33 24.68 -0.06
C GLU A 600 17.46 24.87 1.44
N ASN A 601 16.67 25.78 2.03
CA ASN A 601 16.68 26.04 3.48
C ASN A 601 16.30 24.78 4.28
N ILE A 602 15.23 24.10 3.86
CA ILE A 602 14.80 22.84 4.48
C ILE A 602 15.86 21.76 4.28
N ALA A 603 16.43 21.62 3.08
CA ALA A 603 17.47 20.63 2.82
C ALA A 603 18.68 20.84 3.73
N LYS A 604 19.14 22.09 3.88
CA LYS A 604 20.26 22.44 4.76
C LYS A 604 19.97 22.05 6.21
N LYS A 605 18.81 22.46 6.75
CA LYS A 605 18.45 22.18 8.15
C LYS A 605 18.23 20.68 8.40
N CYS A 606 17.61 19.97 7.48
CA CYS A 606 17.44 18.52 7.57
C CYS A 606 18.79 17.79 7.52
N GLU A 607 19.75 18.25 6.72
CA GLU A 607 21.09 17.66 6.63
C GLU A 607 21.86 17.77 7.96
N GLU A 608 21.75 18.89 8.67
CA GLU A 608 22.29 19.06 10.04
C GLU A 608 21.75 18.00 11.02
N ALA A 609 20.51 17.54 10.82
CA ALA A 609 19.84 16.51 11.62
C ALA A 609 20.00 15.08 11.07
N GLY A 610 20.88 14.86 10.09
CA GLY A 610 21.12 13.55 9.45
C GLY A 610 20.08 13.14 8.40
N LEU A 611 19.11 14.00 8.08
CA LEU A 611 18.05 13.75 7.11
C LEU A 611 18.42 14.26 5.71
N LEU A 612 18.91 13.36 4.87
CA LEU A 612 19.29 13.69 3.50
C LEU A 612 18.14 13.54 2.52
N PHE A 613 17.99 14.54 1.65
CA PHE A 613 17.06 14.45 0.52
C PHE A 613 17.51 13.41 -0.49
N ASN A 614 16.54 12.73 -1.08
CA ASN A 614 16.70 11.86 -2.23
C ASN A 614 16.25 12.58 -3.49
N THR A 615 17.11 13.42 -4.02
CA THR A 615 16.97 14.18 -5.27
C THR A 615 16.48 13.31 -6.45
N SER A 616 16.98 12.08 -6.59
CA SER A 616 16.56 11.16 -7.66
C SER A 616 15.09 10.74 -7.59
N LYS A 617 14.50 10.71 -6.39
CA LYS A 617 13.09 10.39 -6.17
C LYS A 617 12.21 11.61 -5.92
N SER A 618 12.81 12.72 -5.51
CA SER A 618 12.13 13.99 -5.32
C SER A 618 11.79 14.58 -6.69
N LYS A 619 10.60 15.16 -6.82
CA LYS A 619 10.02 15.59 -8.10
C LYS A 619 9.26 16.90 -7.94
N VAL A 620 9.12 17.63 -9.03
CA VAL A 620 8.35 18.87 -9.10
C VAL A 620 7.17 18.68 -10.05
N LEU A 621 5.97 18.97 -9.58
CA LEU A 621 4.76 19.08 -10.40
C LEU A 621 4.35 20.55 -10.44
N ARG A 622 4.32 21.15 -11.63
CA ARG A 622 3.94 22.54 -11.83
C ARG A 622 2.85 22.68 -12.88
N ASN A 623 1.89 23.57 -12.66
CA ASN A 623 0.83 23.83 -13.63
C ASN A 623 1.31 24.75 -14.76
N GLU A 624 0.45 25.05 -15.73
CA GLU A 624 0.81 25.87 -16.90
C GLU A 624 1.07 27.35 -16.56
N ALA A 625 0.49 27.84 -15.45
CA ALA A 625 0.63 29.23 -15.02
C ALA A 625 1.95 29.48 -14.26
N ALA A 626 2.56 28.43 -13.70
CA ALA A 626 3.82 28.51 -13.00
C ALA A 626 5.00 28.80 -13.95
N ASP A 627 5.98 29.55 -13.46
CA ASP A 627 7.22 29.79 -14.19
C ASP A 627 8.04 28.48 -14.33
N LYS A 628 8.97 28.47 -15.28
CA LYS A 628 9.71 27.26 -15.69
C LYS A 628 11.13 27.17 -15.11
N ARG A 629 11.48 28.01 -14.12
CA ARG A 629 12.81 27.93 -13.50
C ARG A 629 12.97 26.59 -12.78
N PHE A 630 14.13 25.97 -12.97
CA PHE A 630 14.41 24.68 -12.35
C PHE A 630 14.66 24.84 -10.86
N ILE A 631 14.20 23.85 -10.10
CA ILE A 631 14.51 23.75 -8.67
C ILE A 631 15.75 22.86 -8.53
N VAL A 632 16.77 23.38 -7.87
CA VAL A 632 18.06 22.72 -7.65
C VAL A 632 18.26 22.57 -6.15
N VAL A 633 18.60 21.38 -5.67
CA VAL A 633 18.90 21.14 -4.26
C VAL A 633 20.22 20.40 -4.20
N ARG A 634 21.18 20.92 -3.43
CA ARG A 634 22.53 20.36 -3.29
C ARG A 634 23.25 20.20 -4.64
N GLY A 635 23.10 21.19 -5.52
CA GLY A 635 23.67 21.17 -6.87
C GLY A 635 22.99 20.21 -7.86
N GLU A 636 21.98 19.46 -7.42
CA GLU A 636 21.24 18.53 -8.27
C GLU A 636 19.86 19.07 -8.62
N ARG A 637 19.52 19.05 -9.92
CA ARG A 637 18.21 19.48 -10.40
C ARG A 637 17.13 18.45 -10.02
N LEU A 638 16.04 18.92 -9.43
CA LEU A 638 14.82 18.12 -9.25
C LEU A 638 14.09 17.95 -10.60
N GLU A 639 13.65 16.73 -10.88
CA GLU A 639 12.97 16.42 -12.15
C GLU A 639 11.54 16.99 -12.17
N ASP A 640 11.25 17.79 -13.18
CA ASP A 640 9.90 18.24 -13.52
C ASP A 640 9.11 17.11 -14.20
N VAL A 641 7.94 16.79 -13.67
CA VAL A 641 7.11 15.70 -14.18
C VAL A 641 5.73 16.19 -14.62
N ASP A 642 5.16 15.55 -15.64
CA ASP A 642 3.78 15.81 -16.04
C ASP A 642 2.76 15.02 -15.20
N GLN A 643 3.24 14.09 -14.37
CA GLN A 643 2.41 13.34 -13.42
C GLN A 643 3.22 12.84 -12.24
N ILE A 644 2.55 12.71 -11.09
CA ILE A 644 3.19 12.18 -9.88
C ILE A 644 2.24 11.31 -9.08
N LYS A 645 2.77 10.25 -8.46
CA LYS A 645 2.03 9.42 -7.52
C LYS A 645 2.31 9.88 -6.09
N TYR A 646 1.28 10.36 -5.40
CA TYR A 646 1.33 10.81 -4.01
C TYR A 646 0.25 10.10 -3.20
N LEU A 647 0.63 9.54 -2.03
CA LEU A 647 -0.25 8.77 -1.15
C LEU A 647 -1.15 7.77 -1.89
N GLY A 648 -0.62 7.11 -2.92
CA GLY A 648 -1.34 6.08 -3.69
C GLY A 648 -2.20 6.57 -4.87
N ARG A 649 -2.43 7.88 -5.02
CA ARG A 649 -3.15 8.51 -6.14
C ARG A 649 -2.20 9.19 -7.12
N ILE A 650 -2.51 9.18 -8.41
CA ILE A 650 -1.77 9.93 -9.44
C ILE A 650 -2.41 11.31 -9.67
N PHE A 651 -1.59 12.35 -9.66
CA PHE A 651 -1.94 13.71 -10.07
C PHE A 651 -1.29 14.00 -11.42
N MET A 652 -2.06 14.54 -12.38
CA MET A 652 -1.58 14.95 -13.69
C MET A 652 -1.50 16.48 -13.79
N LYS A 653 -0.55 16.96 -14.56
CA LYS A 653 -0.30 18.38 -14.79
C LYS A 653 -1.52 19.14 -15.31
N ASP A 654 -2.30 18.52 -16.18
CA ASP A 654 -3.53 19.08 -16.77
C ASP A 654 -4.77 18.97 -15.86
N GLY A 655 -4.62 18.32 -14.70
CA GLY A 655 -5.68 18.05 -13.74
C GLY A 655 -6.62 16.90 -14.15
N SER A 656 -6.32 16.15 -15.20
CA SER A 656 -7.13 15.00 -15.61
C SER A 656 -6.93 13.80 -14.66
N LEU A 657 -7.93 12.93 -14.63
CA LEU A 657 -7.88 11.67 -13.88
C LEU A 657 -7.40 10.49 -14.75
N ASP A 658 -7.08 10.70 -16.03
CA ASP A 658 -6.89 9.61 -17.00
C ASP A 658 -5.83 8.58 -16.53
N SER A 659 -4.67 9.04 -16.04
CA SER A 659 -3.62 8.15 -15.49
C SER A 659 -4.01 7.52 -14.15
N GLU A 660 -4.82 8.21 -13.34
CA GLU A 660 -5.32 7.66 -12.08
C GLU A 660 -6.34 6.55 -12.35
N ILE A 661 -7.29 6.74 -13.28
CA ILE A 661 -8.25 5.71 -13.69
C ILE A 661 -7.50 4.48 -14.23
N ALA A 662 -6.50 4.66 -15.09
CA ALA A 662 -5.67 3.56 -15.59
C ALA A 662 -4.90 2.83 -14.46
N ASN A 663 -4.44 3.57 -13.44
CA ASN A 663 -3.78 3.02 -12.26
C ASN A 663 -4.77 2.24 -11.35
N ARG A 664 -6.00 2.72 -11.20
CA ARG A 664 -7.09 2.02 -10.50
C ARG A 664 -7.52 0.75 -11.21
N LYS A 665 -7.65 0.76 -12.54
CA LYS A 665 -7.88 -0.45 -13.36
C LYS A 665 -6.83 -1.52 -13.08
N ARG A 666 -5.54 -1.16 -13.19
CA ARG A 666 -4.43 -2.08 -12.91
C ARG A 666 -4.45 -2.59 -11.47
N SER A 667 -4.79 -1.74 -10.51
CA SER A 667 -4.90 -2.11 -9.10
C SER A 667 -6.05 -3.09 -8.85
N ALA A 668 -7.20 -2.88 -9.49
CA ALA A 668 -8.37 -3.77 -9.43
C ALA A 668 -8.05 -5.15 -10.02
N TRP A 669 -7.43 -5.21 -11.21
CA TRP A 669 -6.97 -6.46 -11.81
C TRP A 669 -5.91 -7.16 -10.98
N ALA A 670 -4.94 -6.42 -10.42
CA ALA A 670 -3.93 -7.00 -9.54
C ALA A 670 -4.56 -7.59 -8.27
N ALA A 671 -5.58 -6.93 -7.71
CA ALA A 671 -6.36 -7.45 -6.58
C ALA A 671 -7.12 -8.72 -6.96
N TYR A 672 -7.83 -8.72 -8.09
CA TYR A 672 -8.52 -9.91 -8.63
C TYR A 672 -7.55 -11.07 -8.81
N HIS A 673 -6.41 -10.85 -9.46
CA HIS A 673 -5.41 -11.91 -9.68
C HIS A 673 -4.78 -12.41 -8.39
N GLY A 674 -4.81 -11.61 -7.32
CA GLY A 674 -4.41 -12.03 -5.98
C GLY A 674 -5.38 -13.05 -5.36
N ILE A 675 -6.62 -13.10 -5.85
CA ILE A 675 -7.71 -13.96 -5.35
C ILE A 675 -8.33 -14.87 -6.42
N ALA A 676 -7.92 -14.80 -7.68
CA ALA A 676 -8.60 -15.49 -8.78
C ALA A 676 -8.63 -17.02 -8.59
N GLU A 677 -7.49 -17.61 -8.26
CA GLU A 677 -7.39 -19.06 -7.95
C GLU A 677 -8.24 -19.44 -6.72
N ALA A 678 -8.42 -18.49 -5.80
CA ALA A 678 -9.22 -18.64 -4.60
C ALA A 678 -10.74 -18.56 -4.85
N LEU A 679 -11.18 -18.00 -5.99
CA LEU A 679 -12.61 -17.90 -6.31
C LEU A 679 -13.16 -19.22 -6.88
N SER A 680 -12.30 -20.08 -7.42
CA SER A 680 -12.68 -21.43 -7.87
C SER A 680 -13.08 -22.28 -6.66
N GLY A 681 -14.33 -22.78 -6.65
CA GLY A 681 -14.85 -23.63 -5.57
C GLY A 681 -15.63 -22.90 -4.45
N ILE A 682 -15.78 -21.57 -4.52
CA ILE A 682 -16.53 -20.80 -3.51
C ILE A 682 -17.91 -20.39 -4.04
N GLY A 683 -18.94 -20.45 -3.18
CA GLY A 683 -20.31 -20.03 -3.51
C GLY A 683 -20.46 -18.55 -3.89
N MET A 684 -21.49 -18.23 -4.69
CA MET A 684 -21.71 -16.94 -5.33
C MET A 684 -21.68 -15.73 -4.37
N THR A 685 -22.40 -15.82 -3.26
CA THR A 685 -22.49 -14.74 -2.25
C THR A 685 -21.12 -14.38 -1.69
N ARG A 686 -20.30 -15.41 -1.40
CA ARG A 686 -18.94 -15.23 -0.85
C ARG A 686 -17.97 -14.70 -1.90
N LYS A 687 -18.10 -15.11 -3.17
CA LYS A 687 -17.34 -14.51 -4.29
C LYS A 687 -17.62 -13.01 -4.36
N ASN A 688 -18.89 -12.63 -4.37
CA ASN A 688 -19.32 -11.23 -4.39
C ASN A 688 -18.74 -10.43 -3.21
N GLN A 689 -18.77 -10.99 -2.01
CA GLN A 689 -18.21 -10.35 -0.81
C GLN A 689 -16.69 -10.15 -0.93
N LEU A 690 -15.95 -11.19 -1.36
CA LEU A 690 -14.49 -11.12 -1.47
C LEU A 690 -14.04 -10.13 -2.57
N LEU A 691 -14.75 -10.12 -3.70
CA LEU A 691 -14.51 -9.17 -4.78
C LEU A 691 -14.80 -7.72 -4.33
N LYS A 692 -15.90 -7.47 -3.62
CA LYS A 692 -16.20 -6.14 -3.05
C LYS A 692 -15.11 -5.69 -2.05
N GLN A 693 -14.65 -6.57 -1.17
CA GLN A 693 -13.62 -6.24 -0.18
C GLN A 693 -12.22 -6.03 -0.77
N SER A 694 -11.94 -6.63 -1.94
CA SER A 694 -10.60 -6.66 -2.52
C SER A 694 -10.48 -5.79 -3.76
N VAL A 695 -11.29 -6.11 -4.78
CA VAL A 695 -11.23 -5.49 -6.11
C VAL A 695 -11.82 -4.10 -6.09
N VAL A 696 -13.04 -3.95 -5.55
CA VAL A 696 -13.72 -2.65 -5.50
C VAL A 696 -12.94 -1.68 -4.61
N ALA A 697 -12.50 -2.13 -3.44
CA ALA A 697 -11.64 -1.33 -2.55
C ALA A 697 -10.35 -0.82 -3.26
N ALA A 698 -9.74 -1.63 -4.13
CA ALA A 698 -8.59 -1.21 -4.92
C ALA A 698 -8.97 -0.27 -6.08
N ALA A 699 -10.16 -0.43 -6.66
CA ALA A 699 -10.66 0.37 -7.79
C ALA A 699 -11.05 1.80 -7.37
N ILE A 700 -11.59 1.99 -6.16
CA ILE A 700 -12.10 3.29 -5.69
C ILE A 700 -11.17 3.98 -4.68
N TYR A 701 -9.95 3.49 -4.48
CA TYR A 701 -9.03 4.14 -3.54
C TYR A 701 -8.76 5.60 -3.96
N GLY A 702 -9.05 6.54 -3.07
CA GLY A 702 -8.92 7.98 -3.29
C GLY A 702 -10.09 8.62 -4.04
N ALA A 703 -11.12 7.85 -4.42
CA ALA A 703 -12.25 8.33 -5.22
C ALA A 703 -13.08 9.41 -4.52
N GLU A 704 -13.02 9.47 -3.19
CA GLU A 704 -13.62 10.53 -2.39
C GLU A 704 -13.11 11.94 -2.73
N THR A 705 -11.92 12.03 -3.33
CA THR A 705 -11.23 13.29 -3.68
C THR A 705 -11.24 13.61 -5.18
N TRP A 706 -11.93 12.81 -6.01
CA TRP A 706 -11.92 12.96 -7.47
C TRP A 706 -12.98 13.93 -7.98
N ASN A 707 -12.65 14.74 -8.97
CA ASN A 707 -13.59 15.50 -9.80
C ASN A 707 -13.95 14.70 -11.07
N THR A 708 -14.66 13.59 -10.88
CA THR A 708 -14.95 12.59 -11.93
C THR A 708 -15.87 13.12 -13.03
N LYS A 709 -15.54 12.77 -14.28
CA LYS A 709 -16.46 12.84 -15.42
C LYS A 709 -17.23 11.53 -15.57
N VAL A 710 -18.35 11.57 -16.29
CA VAL A 710 -19.16 10.38 -16.61
C VAL A 710 -18.29 9.27 -17.24
N LYS A 711 -17.46 9.63 -18.24
CA LYS A 711 -16.52 8.70 -18.88
C LYS A 711 -15.58 7.98 -17.89
N ASP A 712 -15.17 8.64 -16.81
CA ASP A 712 -14.20 8.08 -15.85
C ASP A 712 -14.85 6.96 -15.04
N VAL A 713 -16.11 7.17 -14.66
CA VAL A 713 -16.93 6.19 -13.93
C VAL A 713 -17.30 5.02 -14.84
N GLU A 714 -17.67 5.28 -16.10
CA GLU A 714 -17.97 4.24 -17.08
C GLU A 714 -16.79 3.29 -17.31
N ILE A 715 -15.57 3.83 -17.42
CA ILE A 715 -14.35 3.01 -17.57
C ILE A 715 -14.14 2.09 -16.35
N ILE A 716 -14.36 2.60 -15.14
CA ILE A 716 -14.27 1.78 -13.92
C ILE A 716 -15.38 0.73 -13.90
N GLN A 717 -16.63 1.11 -14.21
CA GLN A 717 -17.77 0.18 -14.26
C GLN A 717 -17.49 -0.97 -15.23
N ARG A 718 -17.06 -0.67 -16.47
CA ARG A 718 -16.69 -1.69 -17.47
C ARG A 718 -15.63 -2.65 -16.93
N THR A 719 -14.59 -2.11 -16.28
CA THR A 719 -13.53 -2.92 -15.68
C THR A 719 -14.07 -3.85 -14.59
N ILE A 720 -14.95 -3.34 -13.72
CA ILE A 720 -15.57 -4.12 -12.65
C ILE A 720 -16.51 -5.19 -13.23
N ASN A 721 -17.29 -4.87 -14.26
CA ASN A 721 -18.14 -5.82 -14.98
C ASN A 721 -17.30 -6.97 -15.53
N HIS A 722 -16.20 -6.67 -16.22
CA HIS A 722 -15.29 -7.69 -16.77
C HIS A 722 -14.72 -8.60 -15.68
N ILE A 723 -14.31 -8.04 -14.54
CA ILE A 723 -13.79 -8.83 -13.41
C ILE A 723 -14.89 -9.74 -12.82
N TRP A 724 -16.11 -9.25 -12.69
CA TRP A 724 -17.24 -10.03 -12.17
C TRP A 724 -17.62 -11.18 -13.08
N VAL A 725 -17.68 -10.94 -14.40
CA VAL A 725 -17.90 -11.98 -15.41
C VAL A 725 -16.81 -13.03 -15.35
N GLN A 726 -15.53 -12.63 -15.28
CA GLN A 726 -14.40 -13.56 -15.17
C GLN A 726 -14.41 -14.36 -13.87
N ALA A 727 -14.87 -13.77 -12.77
CA ALA A 727 -15.04 -14.46 -11.49
C ALA A 727 -16.23 -15.44 -11.49
N GLY A 728 -17.14 -15.33 -12.46
CA GLY A 728 -18.46 -15.95 -12.38
C GLY A 728 -19.17 -15.51 -11.10
N ALA A 729 -19.11 -14.22 -10.79
CA ALA A 729 -19.79 -13.57 -9.68
C ALA A 729 -20.94 -12.77 -10.28
N GLY A 730 -22.20 -13.03 -9.90
CA GLY A 730 -23.44 -12.61 -10.57
C GLY A 730 -23.47 -11.16 -11.07
N ASN A 731 -24.14 -10.27 -10.34
CA ASN A 731 -24.23 -8.86 -10.75
C ASN A 731 -23.12 -8.02 -10.07
N PRO A 732 -22.35 -7.24 -10.85
CA PRO A 732 -21.39 -6.27 -10.31
C PRO A 732 -22.10 -5.14 -9.55
N PRO A 733 -21.41 -4.47 -8.61
CA PRO A 733 -21.94 -3.26 -7.97
C PRO A 733 -22.00 -2.10 -8.96
N ASP A 734 -22.93 -1.17 -8.71
CA ASP A 734 -22.97 0.13 -9.38
C ASP A 734 -21.87 1.05 -8.83
N MET A 735 -20.88 1.32 -9.67
CA MET A 735 -19.73 2.14 -9.36
C MET A 735 -20.07 3.63 -9.31
N THR A 736 -21.13 4.07 -9.99
CA THR A 736 -21.62 5.46 -9.94
C THR A 736 -22.10 5.77 -8.53
N ASN A 737 -23.05 4.99 -8.03
CA ASN A 737 -23.59 5.15 -6.67
C ASN A 737 -22.50 4.97 -5.62
N LEU A 738 -21.61 3.98 -5.79
CA LEU A 738 -20.57 3.71 -4.81
C LEU A 738 -19.51 4.82 -4.71
N ILE A 739 -19.05 5.36 -5.85
CA ILE A 739 -18.11 6.48 -5.89
C ILE A 739 -18.80 7.72 -5.29
N MET A 740 -20.04 8.00 -5.69
CA MET A 740 -20.75 9.17 -5.18
C MET A 740 -20.99 9.11 -3.68
N LYS A 741 -21.40 7.94 -3.17
CA LYS A 741 -21.54 7.67 -1.74
C LYS A 741 -20.23 7.92 -0.98
N THR A 742 -19.11 7.51 -1.55
CA THR A 742 -17.77 7.69 -0.96
C THR A 742 -17.41 9.18 -0.88
N LYS A 743 -17.70 9.95 -1.93
CA LYS A 743 -17.53 11.42 -1.95
C LYS A 743 -18.43 12.12 -0.94
N ILE A 744 -19.72 11.81 -0.88
CA ILE A 744 -20.67 12.44 0.05
C ILE A 744 -20.27 12.14 1.51
N ARG A 745 -19.88 10.91 1.82
CA ARG A 745 -19.38 10.56 3.16
C ARG A 745 -18.17 11.40 3.55
N TRP A 746 -17.23 11.56 2.63
CA TRP A 746 -16.04 12.38 2.84
C TRP A 746 -16.37 13.87 2.96
N ALA A 747 -17.22 14.41 2.08
CA ALA A 747 -17.69 15.79 2.17
C ALA A 747 -18.32 16.10 3.53
N GLY A 748 -19.15 15.18 4.05
CA GLY A 748 -19.68 15.28 5.40
C GLY A 748 -18.60 15.34 6.46
N HIS A 749 -17.56 14.50 6.33
CA HIS A 749 -16.43 14.53 7.25
C HIS A 749 -15.70 15.89 7.20
N VAL A 750 -15.39 16.40 6.01
CA VAL A 750 -14.73 17.71 5.80
C VAL A 750 -15.56 18.85 6.42
N ALA A 751 -16.87 18.88 6.19
CA ALA A 751 -17.74 19.93 6.74
C ALA A 751 -17.72 19.98 8.28
N ARG A 752 -17.56 18.83 8.93
CA ARG A 752 -17.54 18.67 10.39
C ARG A 752 -16.15 18.78 11.02
N MET A 753 -15.08 18.98 10.24
CA MET A 753 -13.75 19.24 10.77
C MET A 753 -13.68 20.57 11.53
N SER A 754 -12.68 20.72 12.42
CA SER A 754 -12.37 22.00 13.04
C SER A 754 -12.09 23.08 11.97
N PRO A 755 -12.50 24.34 12.16
CA PRO A 755 -12.20 25.44 11.24
C PRO A 755 -10.72 25.65 10.96
N THR A 756 -9.83 25.22 11.86
CA THR A 756 -8.37 25.33 11.72
C THR A 756 -7.76 24.29 10.78
N ARG A 757 -8.51 23.26 10.35
CA ARG A 757 -7.98 22.18 9.51
C ARG A 757 -7.76 22.67 8.08
N TYR A 758 -6.56 22.48 7.53
CA TYR A 758 -6.23 22.91 6.16
C TYR A 758 -7.18 22.31 5.12
N CYS A 759 -7.49 21.02 5.22
CA CYS A 759 -8.43 20.34 4.33
C CYS A 759 -9.80 21.05 4.27
N LYS A 760 -10.32 21.51 5.42
CA LYS A 760 -11.60 22.23 5.51
C LYS A 760 -11.48 23.63 4.94
N ILE A 761 -10.45 24.38 5.34
CA ILE A 761 -10.18 25.75 4.85
C ILE A 761 -10.10 25.73 3.33
N ILE A 762 -9.25 24.89 2.75
CA ILE A 762 -9.05 24.78 1.30
C ILE A 762 -10.35 24.40 0.58
N THR A 763 -11.10 23.44 1.12
CA THR A 763 -12.29 22.90 0.45
C THR A 763 -13.47 23.87 0.48
N LEU A 764 -13.65 24.62 1.59
CA LEU A 764 -14.82 25.46 1.81
C LEU A 764 -14.60 26.94 1.49
N SER A 765 -13.36 27.40 1.42
CA SER A 765 -13.07 28.81 1.13
C SER A 765 -13.23 29.12 -0.35
N ASP A 766 -13.70 30.33 -0.61
CA ASP A 766 -13.57 30.94 -1.94
C ASP A 766 -12.14 31.48 -2.11
N PHE A 767 -11.60 31.36 -3.32
CA PHE A 767 -10.28 31.89 -3.64
C PHE A 767 -10.40 33.38 -3.96
N PRO A 768 -9.43 34.21 -3.55
CA PRO A 768 -9.51 35.65 -3.73
C PRO A 768 -9.61 36.03 -5.21
N ASP A 769 -10.40 37.07 -5.50
CA ASP A 769 -10.71 37.62 -6.83
C ASP A 769 -9.49 38.19 -7.59
N LYS A 770 -8.28 38.06 -7.04
CA LYS A 770 -7.03 38.62 -7.59
C LYS A 770 -6.68 38.06 -8.97
N TYR A 771 -7.24 36.90 -9.36
CA TYR A 771 -6.92 36.26 -10.63
C TYR A 771 -8.16 35.97 -11.49
N PRO A 772 -8.15 36.34 -12.79
CA PRO A 772 -9.30 36.16 -13.65
C PRO A 772 -9.52 34.68 -13.95
N ARG A 773 -10.79 34.24 -13.88
CA ARG A 773 -11.17 32.91 -14.34
C ARG A 773 -10.86 32.73 -15.83
N ARG A 774 -10.52 31.51 -16.22
CA ARG A 774 -10.31 31.18 -17.63
C ARG A 774 -11.60 31.41 -18.44
N LYS A 775 -11.50 32.08 -19.59
CA LYS A 775 -12.60 32.26 -20.55
C LYS A 775 -13.03 30.89 -21.12
N GLY A 776 -14.33 30.64 -21.20
CA GLY A 776 -14.92 29.39 -21.71
C GLY A 776 -15.70 28.60 -20.65
N ARG A 777 -16.20 27.41 -21.03
CA ARG A 777 -16.95 26.53 -20.11
C ARG A 777 -16.04 26.08 -18.95
N PRO A 778 -16.40 26.36 -17.68
CA PRO A 778 -15.62 25.91 -16.54
C PRO A 778 -15.51 24.39 -16.49
N LYS A 779 -14.35 23.87 -16.03
CA LYS A 779 -14.20 22.45 -15.71
C LYS A 779 -15.14 22.11 -14.53
N LYS A 780 -15.71 20.90 -14.52
CA LYS A 780 -16.53 20.40 -13.41
C LYS A 780 -15.67 20.36 -12.14
N ARG A 781 -16.15 20.95 -11.04
CA ARG A 781 -15.46 20.94 -9.75
C ARG A 781 -15.89 19.76 -8.91
N TRP A 782 -15.03 19.33 -7.98
CA TRP A 782 -15.40 18.33 -6.98
C TRP A 782 -16.66 18.73 -6.19
N VAL A 783 -16.77 20.01 -5.82
CA VAL A 783 -17.92 20.52 -5.04
C VAL A 783 -19.23 20.52 -5.83
N ASP A 784 -19.17 20.56 -7.17
CA ASP A 784 -20.36 20.60 -8.00
C ASP A 784 -21.12 19.26 -7.90
N ASP A 785 -20.40 18.12 -7.83
CA ASP A 785 -21.02 16.80 -7.57
C ASP A 785 -21.84 16.81 -6.27
N ILE A 786 -21.26 17.34 -5.19
CA ILE A 786 -21.88 17.35 -3.86
C ILE A 786 -23.11 18.26 -3.83
N LYS A 787 -23.02 19.45 -4.46
CA LYS A 787 -24.14 20.38 -4.58
C LYS A 787 -25.29 19.78 -5.39
N GLU A 788 -24.97 19.11 -6.49
CA GLU A 788 -25.95 18.43 -7.35
C GLU A 788 -26.67 17.32 -6.59
N ALA A 789 -25.95 16.45 -5.88
CA ALA A 789 -26.55 15.40 -5.06
C ALA A 789 -27.43 15.93 -3.93
N ALA A 790 -26.96 16.95 -3.19
CA ALA A 790 -27.75 17.58 -2.13
C ALA A 790 -29.04 18.21 -2.69
N LYS A 791 -28.95 18.86 -3.86
CA LYS A 791 -30.11 19.45 -4.55
C LYS A 791 -31.13 18.39 -4.95
N VAL A 792 -30.69 17.30 -5.60
CA VAL A 792 -31.56 16.20 -6.02
C VAL A 792 -32.22 15.53 -4.81
N HIS A 793 -31.46 15.28 -3.74
CA HIS A 793 -32.01 14.68 -2.53
C HIS A 793 -33.07 15.56 -1.87
N ASN A 794 -32.80 16.86 -1.71
CA ASN A 794 -33.79 17.79 -1.15
C ASN A 794 -35.05 17.87 -2.02
N HIS A 795 -34.90 17.84 -3.35
CA HIS A 795 -36.03 17.78 -4.26
C HIS A 795 -36.87 16.50 -4.07
N ASN A 796 -36.22 15.33 -4.01
CA ASN A 796 -36.90 14.05 -3.81
C ASN A 796 -37.59 13.96 -2.44
N GLN A 797 -36.97 14.47 -1.38
CA GLN A 797 -37.59 14.56 -0.05
C GLN A 797 -38.83 15.47 -0.05
N ASN A 798 -38.81 16.56 -0.81
CA ASN A 798 -39.96 17.44 -0.96
C ASN A 798 -41.11 16.78 -1.74
N LEU A 799 -40.81 15.89 -2.70
CA LEU A 799 -41.81 15.12 -3.46
C LEU A 799 -42.46 13.99 -2.64
N LEU A 800 -41.70 13.38 -1.72
CA LEU A 800 -42.17 12.25 -0.88
C LEU A 800 -43.06 12.65 0.32
N GLY A 801 -43.31 13.95 0.55
CA GLY A 801 -44.39 14.40 1.43
C GLY A 801 -44.10 14.35 2.94
N LEU A 802 -43.34 15.33 3.45
CA LEU A 802 -43.36 15.75 4.86
C LEU A 802 -43.43 17.30 4.95
N GLY A 803 -44.55 17.88 4.49
CA GLY A 803 -44.85 19.29 4.74
C GLY A 803 -45.97 19.85 3.87
N GLY A 804 -47.09 20.24 4.48
CA GLY A 804 -48.19 20.95 3.82
C GLY A 804 -47.76 22.28 3.17
N ASP A 805 -48.68 22.90 2.42
CA ASP A 805 -48.44 23.98 1.45
C ASP A 805 -47.59 25.17 1.94
N ARG A 806 -47.49 25.43 3.25
CA ARG A 806 -46.55 26.43 3.82
C ARG A 806 -45.06 26.08 3.61
N ARG A 807 -44.70 24.81 3.41
CA ARG A 807 -43.32 24.35 3.20
C ARG A 807 -42.88 24.24 1.73
N ARG A 808 -43.78 24.36 0.74
CA ARG A 808 -43.36 24.49 -0.67
C ARG A 808 -42.54 25.77 -0.92
N ARG A 809 -42.86 26.87 -0.22
CA ARG A 809 -42.00 28.07 -0.15
C ARG A 809 -40.68 27.81 0.59
N ILE A 810 -40.67 26.95 1.62
CA ILE A 810 -39.47 26.56 2.38
C ILE A 810 -38.56 25.61 1.57
N GLY A 811 -39.09 24.75 0.69
CA GLY A 811 -38.31 23.90 -0.21
C GLY A 811 -37.52 24.69 -1.26
N ILE A 812 -38.03 25.87 -1.66
CA ILE A 812 -37.31 26.85 -2.48
C ILE A 812 -36.22 27.54 -1.64
N ILE A 813 -36.46 27.81 -0.35
CA ILE A 813 -35.48 28.40 0.58
C ILE A 813 -34.40 27.37 0.99
N SER A 814 -34.73 26.08 1.13
CA SER A 814 -33.78 25.00 1.49
C SER A 814 -32.82 24.66 0.34
N SER A 815 -33.21 24.95 -0.91
CA SER A 815 -32.32 24.89 -2.09
C SER A 815 -31.18 25.91 -2.06
N LYS A 816 -31.22 26.91 -1.15
CA LYS A 816 -30.16 27.90 -0.91
C LYS A 816 -29.24 27.56 0.26
N ILE A 817 -29.50 26.50 1.04
CA ILE A 817 -28.63 26.12 2.15
C ILE A 817 -27.32 25.55 1.58
N PRO A 818 -26.14 26.09 1.96
CA PRO A 818 -24.87 25.51 1.54
C PRO A 818 -24.79 24.05 1.98
N TRP A 819 -24.31 23.17 1.09
CA TRP A 819 -24.17 21.74 1.39
C TRP A 819 -23.35 21.49 2.68
N SER A 820 -22.38 22.38 2.98
CA SER A 820 -21.55 22.32 4.18
C SER A 820 -22.36 22.53 5.46
N ARG A 821 -23.42 23.35 5.44
CA ARG A 821 -24.35 23.52 6.56
C ARG A 821 -25.29 22.33 6.71
N MET A 822 -25.82 21.82 5.59
CA MET A 822 -26.58 20.56 5.59
C MET A 822 -25.76 19.39 6.16
N ALA A 823 -24.47 19.33 5.84
CA ALA A 823 -23.55 18.29 6.31
C ALA A 823 -23.23 18.35 7.81
N GLN A 824 -23.52 19.46 8.49
CA GLN A 824 -23.36 19.54 9.94
C GLN A 824 -24.44 18.76 10.68
N ASP A 825 -25.66 18.67 10.12
CA ASP A 825 -26.70 17.78 10.60
C ASP A 825 -26.36 16.33 10.21
N ARG A 826 -25.98 15.51 11.20
CA ARG A 826 -25.62 14.12 10.97
C ARG A 826 -26.79 13.27 10.49
N SER A 827 -28.01 13.56 10.94
CA SER A 827 -29.20 12.81 10.57
C SER A 827 -29.52 13.07 9.10
N GLN A 828 -29.67 14.35 8.74
CA GLN A 828 -29.96 14.77 7.37
C GLN A 828 -28.88 14.30 6.38
N TRP A 829 -27.60 14.45 6.74
CA TRP A 829 -26.51 13.99 5.88
C TRP A 829 -26.44 12.45 5.77
N SER A 830 -26.79 11.73 6.84
CA SER A 830 -26.89 10.28 6.82
C SER A 830 -27.98 9.83 5.85
N CYS A 831 -29.16 10.48 5.84
CA CYS A 831 -30.23 10.18 4.88
C CYS A 831 -29.75 10.35 3.42
N LEU A 832 -29.02 11.43 3.11
CA LEU A 832 -28.42 11.63 1.79
C LEU A 832 -27.40 10.53 1.43
N VAL A 833 -26.58 10.09 2.39
CA VAL A 833 -25.63 8.99 2.15
C VAL A 833 -26.34 7.66 1.86
N HIS A 834 -27.45 7.38 2.56
CA HIS A 834 -28.21 6.14 2.41
C HIS A 834 -29.08 6.12 1.15
N SER A 835 -29.40 7.27 0.53
CA SER A 835 -30.12 7.28 -0.76
C SER A 835 -29.31 6.70 -1.92
N TYR A 836 -28.01 6.39 -1.70
CA TYR A 836 -27.14 5.69 -2.66
C TYR A 836 -26.87 4.21 -2.26
N ASP A 837 -27.59 3.67 -1.27
CA ASP A 837 -27.58 2.24 -0.94
C ASP A 837 -28.64 1.43 -1.69
N GLN A 838 -29.63 2.13 -2.25
CA GLN A 838 -30.67 1.60 -3.13
C GLN A 838 -30.13 1.54 -4.57
#